data_AF-A0A381UPE9-F1
#
_entry.id   AF-A0A381UPE9-F1
#
_cell.length_a   1.000
_cell.length_b   1.000
_cell.length_c   1.000
_cell.angle_alpha   90.00
_cell.angle_beta   90.00
_cell.angle_gamma   90.00
#
_symmetry.space_group_name_H-M   'P 1'
#
loop_
_entity.id
_entity.type
_entity.pdbx_description
1 polymer ?
#
loop_
_entity_poly.entity_id
_entity_poly.type
_entity_poly.pdbx_seq_one_letter_code
_entity_poly.pdbx_strand_id
1 'polypeptide(L)'
;MDGRPFIQVVSEKPEVLINGRLLTGNHWISNNDRIDIADKSISFELDGVNQLTLTVSSNEDSLQPTQFQQKTAGSTIFGSKIFKFSSATFILGLAYFLFYLFTANAVLIKLQPFESEVSISGGYFPHLKIGGRYLLRQGDYQLEVSYPGYYPLSATIAINEDSSQEVAFGLEKLPGELIINTLPMVDSIVSVDGDVVKPALAGGFIIAAGQHTVKITSDRYFAVEQDIQIEGMELTQEIEVVLTPAWAEISVQSSPTGANILIDGELSGISPNTFEVLEGEHTMILNKSGYKPFEQSLIVKASQSQSLDSIELSRLDSKLKVTTNPNGAAVNINSIYQGLSPVMVELPPLQPHVVEVSKPGYQSLTEEIVLPTREEMQVSGAKDFLEFATNLKPLKGFIRVTGTEGASILSDGKQVAKIPSTIELLAKAQTLSVQKEGYVTQEISIQPTPGYEQNLKIRLLTPEEAVLAAMPTTIKTSQGLLMRLVSPGTFVIGAPRKDQGRRANETERLIQITRPFYVGVREIINKEFRQFKPRHTSGAETFRELSNGLHPAVMLTWEDAVDFCQQLSYRESLELAYEKINDQYQLIQPVTNGYRLLTEAEWEWLARFNGGAGKQRYPWGESMPVATESGNYADESGEGLIANVLTNYWDGYPVTSPAAKFNPSPLGIYDLGGNVAEWVNDYYSVYPTNLNQVELDPLGPGEGT
;
A
#
# COMPACT_ATOMS: atom_id res chain seq x y z
N MET A 1 15.09 -74.84 11.09
CA MET A 1 14.20 -75.92 10.67
C MET A 1 15.00 -77.20 10.68
N ASP A 2 14.57 -78.15 11.49
CA ASP A 2 15.47 -79.03 12.26
C ASP A 2 15.68 -80.37 11.55
N GLY A 3 15.41 -80.42 10.24
CA GLY A 3 15.61 -81.58 9.36
C GLY A 3 14.73 -82.80 9.63
N ARG A 4 13.84 -82.76 10.63
CA ARG A 4 12.96 -83.89 10.98
C ARG A 4 11.73 -83.95 10.07
N PRO A 5 11.26 -85.13 9.64
CA PRO A 5 10.03 -85.25 8.87
C PRO A 5 8.80 -85.05 9.78
N PHE A 6 7.76 -84.39 9.26
CA PHE A 6 6.49 -84.20 9.94
C PHE A 6 5.32 -84.47 8.99
N ILE A 7 4.17 -84.79 9.57
CA ILE A 7 2.89 -84.95 8.88
C ILE A 7 2.15 -83.62 8.99
N GLN A 8 1.62 -83.12 7.88
CA GLN A 8 0.80 -81.92 7.82
C GLN A 8 -0.61 -82.29 7.34
N VAL A 9 -1.62 -81.89 8.09
CA VAL A 9 -3.02 -82.06 7.70
C VAL A 9 -3.39 -80.93 6.72
N VAL A 10 -3.65 -81.30 5.47
CA VAL A 10 -4.08 -80.37 4.40
C VAL A 10 -5.59 -80.42 4.13
N SER A 11 -6.32 -81.35 4.76
CA SER A 11 -7.78 -81.48 4.70
C SER A 11 -8.29 -82.27 5.92
N GLU A 12 -9.42 -81.86 6.52
CA GLU A 12 -9.94 -82.41 7.78
C GLU A 12 -10.83 -83.67 7.63
N LYS A 13 -10.92 -84.28 6.43
CA LYS A 13 -11.67 -85.53 6.22
C LYS A 13 -10.95 -86.48 5.25
N PRO A 14 -10.94 -87.80 5.48
CA PRO A 14 -11.53 -88.54 6.63
C PRO A 14 -10.78 -88.33 7.95
N GLU A 15 -11.42 -88.65 9.08
CA GLU A 15 -10.79 -88.57 10.41
C GLU A 15 -9.56 -89.49 10.49
N VAL A 16 -8.41 -88.89 10.77
CA VAL A 16 -7.12 -89.59 10.90
C VAL A 16 -6.75 -89.65 12.38
N LEU A 17 -6.51 -90.87 12.88
CA LEU A 17 -6.02 -91.08 14.24
C LEU A 17 -4.52 -91.31 14.21
N ILE A 18 -3.75 -90.57 15.02
CA ILE A 18 -2.36 -90.87 15.32
C ILE A 18 -2.24 -91.42 16.74
N ASN A 19 -1.72 -92.63 16.89
CA ASN A 19 -1.64 -93.33 18.17
C ASN A 19 -2.97 -93.34 18.96
N GLY A 20 -4.10 -93.41 18.25
CA GLY A 20 -5.45 -93.41 18.82
C GLY A 20 -6.04 -92.04 19.19
N ARG A 21 -5.43 -90.92 18.79
CA ARG A 21 -5.97 -89.55 18.97
C ARG A 21 -6.18 -88.85 17.63
N LEU A 22 -7.23 -88.04 17.53
CA LEU A 22 -7.51 -87.27 16.32
C LEU A 22 -6.35 -86.32 16.01
N LEU A 23 -5.81 -86.41 14.79
CA LEU A 23 -4.73 -85.54 14.34
C LEU A 23 -5.32 -84.20 13.88
N THR A 24 -5.19 -83.15 14.70
CA THR A 24 -5.77 -81.82 14.46
C THR A 24 -4.76 -80.76 14.01
N GLY A 25 -3.55 -81.17 13.57
CA GLY A 25 -2.49 -80.27 13.13
C GLY A 25 -1.22 -80.99 12.68
N ASN A 26 -0.12 -80.24 12.55
CA ASN A 26 1.18 -80.81 12.15
C ASN A 26 1.76 -81.68 13.28
N HIS A 27 2.24 -82.89 12.95
CA HIS A 27 2.84 -83.83 13.92
C HIS A 27 4.21 -84.32 13.46
N TRP A 28 5.23 -84.20 14.31
CA TRP A 28 6.58 -84.68 14.02
C TRP A 28 6.65 -86.20 14.14
N ILE A 29 7.14 -86.90 13.10
CA ILE A 29 7.13 -88.36 13.05
C ILE A 29 8.18 -88.95 14.01
N SER A 30 7.78 -89.96 14.78
CA SER A 30 8.62 -90.82 15.61
C SER A 30 8.46 -92.30 15.22
N ASN A 31 9.46 -93.16 15.45
CA ASN A 31 9.42 -94.59 15.05
C ASN A 31 8.30 -95.42 15.71
N ASN A 32 7.67 -94.89 16.74
CA ASN A 32 6.55 -95.55 17.44
C ASN A 32 5.19 -94.99 17.01
N ASP A 33 5.16 -94.04 16.07
CA ASP A 33 3.91 -93.48 15.59
C ASP A 33 3.21 -94.48 14.67
N ARG A 34 1.90 -94.60 14.87
CA ARG A 34 0.98 -95.35 14.01
C ARG A 34 -0.18 -94.45 13.62
N ILE A 35 -0.45 -94.39 12.32
CA ILE A 35 -1.61 -93.70 11.77
C ILE A 35 -2.66 -94.71 11.36
N ASP A 36 -3.86 -94.57 11.92
CA ASP A 36 -5.02 -95.39 11.59
C ASP A 36 -6.00 -94.54 10.77
N ILE A 37 -6.28 -94.97 9.54
CA ILE A 37 -7.23 -94.31 8.62
C ILE A 37 -8.12 -95.41 8.03
N ALA A 38 -9.40 -95.38 8.40
CA ALA A 38 -10.39 -96.40 8.05
C ALA A 38 -9.91 -97.82 8.45
N ASP A 39 -9.71 -98.71 7.47
CA ASP A 39 -9.34 -100.13 7.63
C ASP A 39 -7.83 -100.38 7.50
N LYS A 40 -7.00 -99.33 7.45
CA LYS A 40 -5.54 -99.45 7.29
C LYS A 40 -4.78 -98.77 8.41
N SER A 41 -3.67 -99.40 8.79
CA SER A 41 -2.70 -98.85 9.72
C SER A 41 -1.36 -98.62 9.01
N ILE A 42 -0.76 -97.45 9.22
CA ILE A 42 0.54 -97.06 8.69
C ILE A 42 1.50 -96.89 9.86
N SER A 43 2.60 -97.64 9.87
CA SER A 43 3.70 -97.45 10.83
C SER A 43 4.93 -96.85 10.14
N PHE A 44 5.71 -96.11 10.94
CA PHE A 44 6.85 -95.33 10.47
C PHE A 44 8.12 -95.86 11.13
N GLU A 45 9.17 -96.09 10.35
CA GLU A 45 10.51 -96.42 10.86
C GLU A 45 11.52 -95.45 10.24
N LEU A 46 12.11 -94.57 11.07
CA LEU A 46 13.31 -93.82 10.72
C LEU A 46 14.55 -94.62 11.11
N ASP A 47 15.36 -94.94 10.11
CA ASP A 47 16.75 -95.31 10.33
C ASP A 47 17.63 -94.05 10.19
N GLY A 48 18.72 -93.97 10.95
CA GLY A 48 19.49 -92.74 11.23
C GLY A 48 19.66 -91.77 10.04
N VAL A 49 19.18 -90.53 10.24
CA VAL A 49 19.43 -89.27 9.50
C VAL A 49 19.36 -89.34 7.96
N ASN A 50 18.32 -89.97 7.38
CA ASN A 50 17.56 -89.48 6.19
C ASN A 50 16.74 -90.55 5.44
N GLN A 51 16.45 -91.72 6.02
CA GLN A 51 15.49 -92.66 5.41
C GLN A 51 14.27 -92.91 6.30
N LEU A 52 13.09 -92.68 5.73
CA LEU A 52 11.79 -92.99 6.33
C LEU A 52 11.17 -94.16 5.57
N THR A 53 10.94 -95.27 6.27
CA THR A 53 10.23 -96.44 5.74
C THR A 53 8.79 -96.42 6.26
N LEU A 54 7.83 -96.59 5.35
CA LEU A 54 6.39 -96.63 5.63
C LEU A 54 5.89 -98.06 5.39
N THR A 55 5.35 -98.69 6.43
CA THR A 55 4.71 -100.00 6.29
C THR A 55 3.21 -99.84 6.41
N VAL A 56 2.46 -100.21 5.36
CA VAL A 56 0.99 -100.17 5.35
C VAL A 56 0.46 -101.58 5.50
N SER A 57 -0.29 -101.83 6.56
CA SER A 57 -1.01 -103.08 6.80
C SER A 57 -2.51 -102.87 6.74
N SER A 58 -3.22 -103.73 6.02
CA SER A 58 -4.69 -103.81 6.04
C SER A 58 -5.15 -104.56 7.29
N ASN A 59 -6.08 -103.99 8.06
CA ASN A 59 -6.74 -104.66 9.18
C ASN A 59 -7.87 -105.55 8.65
N GLU A 60 -7.52 -106.65 7.98
CA GLU A 60 -8.41 -107.80 7.78
C GLU A 60 -7.87 -109.01 8.57
N ASP A 61 -8.80 -109.73 9.21
CA ASP A 61 -8.67 -110.86 10.15
C ASP A 61 -8.32 -110.47 11.60
N SER A 62 -9.16 -110.77 12.60
CA SER A 62 -9.68 -112.10 12.90
C SER A 62 -11.10 -112.12 13.51
N LEU A 63 -12.05 -112.71 12.78
CA LEU A 63 -13.21 -113.38 13.37
C LEU A 63 -12.83 -114.81 13.81
N GLN A 64 -13.62 -115.33 14.77
CA GLN A 64 -13.72 -116.72 15.29
C GLN A 64 -12.97 -117.01 16.61
N PRO A 65 -13.45 -117.94 17.47
CA PRO A 65 -14.83 -118.17 17.90
C PRO A 65 -14.97 -118.49 19.42
N THR A 66 -16.21 -118.38 19.92
CA THR A 66 -16.84 -119.10 21.05
C THR A 66 -16.11 -119.25 22.41
N GLN A 67 -16.65 -118.62 23.46
CA GLN A 67 -17.04 -119.36 24.67
C GLN A 67 -18.14 -118.65 25.48
N PHE A 68 -19.23 -119.38 25.65
CA PHE A 68 -20.40 -119.08 26.49
C PHE A 68 -20.07 -119.35 27.96
N GLN A 69 -20.55 -118.50 28.87
CA GLN A 69 -20.93 -118.94 30.21
C GLN A 69 -22.14 -118.16 30.77
N GLN A 70 -23.24 -118.90 30.83
CA GLN A 70 -24.45 -118.80 31.65
C GLN A 70 -24.69 -117.52 32.48
N LYS A 71 -25.83 -116.86 32.17
CA LYS A 71 -26.70 -116.28 33.20
C LYS A 71 -28.08 -116.93 33.11
N THR A 72 -28.54 -117.38 34.26
CA THR A 72 -29.63 -118.32 34.52
C THR A 72 -30.98 -117.82 34.04
N ALA A 73 -31.75 -118.74 33.47
CA ALA A 73 -33.14 -118.58 33.06
C ALA A 73 -34.12 -118.68 34.24
N GLY A 74 -35.31 -118.10 34.05
CA GLY A 74 -36.53 -118.35 34.82
C GLY A 74 -37.30 -117.04 35.02
N SER A 75 -38.37 -116.71 34.32
CA SER A 75 -39.48 -117.59 33.94
C SER A 75 -40.26 -117.03 32.74
N THR A 76 -40.83 -117.98 32.00
CA THR A 76 -41.52 -117.90 30.73
C THR A 76 -42.99 -117.49 30.85
N ILE A 77 -43.44 -116.76 29.82
CA ILE A 77 -44.62 -117.06 28.99
C ILE A 77 -45.98 -117.18 29.70
N PHE A 78 -46.81 -116.18 29.41
CA PHE A 78 -48.25 -116.29 29.16
C PHE A 78 -48.81 -117.72 29.06
N GLY A 79 -49.48 -118.15 30.12
CA GLY A 79 -50.48 -119.21 30.10
C GLY A 79 -51.88 -118.62 30.03
N SER A 80 -52.51 -118.75 28.86
CA SER A 80 -53.96 -118.89 28.61
C SER A 80 -54.98 -118.07 29.42
N LYS A 81 -55.70 -117.18 28.73
CA LYS A 81 -57.18 -117.16 28.66
C LYS A 81 -57.65 -116.23 27.52
N ILE A 82 -57.99 -116.82 26.37
CA ILE A 82 -59.27 -116.63 25.61
C ILE A 82 -60.26 -115.70 26.37
N PHE A 83 -60.95 -114.67 25.85
CA PHE A 83 -61.34 -114.16 24.50
C PHE A 83 -62.38 -113.02 24.81
N LYS A 84 -62.51 -111.84 24.15
CA LYS A 84 -63.29 -111.55 22.92
C LYS A 84 -63.41 -110.00 22.76
N PHE A 85 -62.67 -109.38 21.84
CA PHE A 85 -63.18 -108.43 20.83
C PHE A 85 -62.08 -108.29 19.76
N SER A 86 -62.45 -108.62 18.52
CA SER A 86 -61.59 -109.24 17.51
C SER A 86 -60.90 -108.26 16.56
N SER A 87 -59.57 -108.45 16.42
CA SER A 87 -58.75 -108.56 15.20
C SER A 87 -58.91 -107.62 13.99
N ALA A 88 -60.05 -106.98 13.76
CA ALA A 88 -60.26 -106.10 12.61
C ALA A 88 -59.46 -104.79 12.73
N THR A 89 -59.44 -104.18 13.91
CA THR A 89 -58.70 -102.93 14.17
C THR A 89 -57.18 -103.10 14.11
N PHE A 90 -56.66 -104.28 14.49
CA PHE A 90 -55.22 -104.56 14.41
C PHE A 90 -54.77 -104.83 12.97
N ILE A 91 -55.59 -105.51 12.16
CA ILE A 91 -55.30 -105.74 10.73
C ILE A 91 -55.47 -104.43 9.93
N LEU A 92 -56.51 -103.64 10.20
CA LEU A 92 -56.69 -102.32 9.59
C LEU A 92 -55.59 -101.35 10.00
N GLY A 93 -55.18 -101.35 11.26
CA GLY A 93 -54.04 -100.55 11.74
C GLY A 93 -52.71 -100.98 11.11
N LEU A 94 -52.47 -102.30 10.96
CA LEU A 94 -51.27 -102.83 10.33
C LEU A 94 -51.24 -102.55 8.81
N ALA A 95 -52.37 -102.70 8.12
CA ALA A 95 -52.49 -102.36 6.71
C ALA A 95 -52.34 -100.85 6.45
N TYR A 96 -52.91 -100.01 7.31
CA TYR A 96 -52.74 -98.54 7.27
C TYR A 96 -51.28 -98.15 7.49
N PHE A 97 -50.61 -98.77 8.46
CA PHE A 97 -49.19 -98.53 8.75
C PHE A 97 -48.27 -99.02 7.63
N LEU A 98 -48.52 -100.20 7.05
CA LEU A 98 -47.77 -100.70 5.91
C LEU A 98 -48.00 -99.84 4.66
N PHE A 99 -49.24 -99.43 4.39
CA PHE A 99 -49.54 -98.51 3.28
C PHE A 99 -48.77 -97.19 3.42
N TYR A 100 -48.76 -96.61 4.62
CA TYR A 100 -47.97 -95.42 4.91
C TYR A 100 -46.47 -95.66 4.68
N LEU A 101 -45.92 -96.75 5.19
CA LEU A 101 -44.49 -97.06 5.08
C LEU A 101 -44.04 -97.32 3.63
N PHE A 102 -44.90 -97.88 2.79
CA PHE A 102 -44.61 -98.11 1.36
C PHE A 102 -44.92 -96.91 0.45
N THR A 103 -45.61 -95.87 0.95
CA THR A 103 -46.00 -94.70 0.14
C THR A 103 -45.39 -93.38 0.61
N ALA A 104 -44.57 -93.40 1.65
CA ALA A 104 -43.85 -92.24 2.17
C ALA A 104 -42.46 -92.08 1.52
N ASN A 105 -42.07 -90.84 1.26
CA ASN A 105 -40.77 -90.43 0.76
C ASN A 105 -39.85 -90.03 1.90
N ALA A 106 -38.54 -90.27 1.73
CA ALA A 106 -37.55 -89.98 2.76
C ALA A 106 -36.96 -88.56 2.61
N VAL A 107 -37.41 -87.64 3.44
CA VAL A 107 -37.06 -86.21 3.40
C VAL A 107 -35.95 -85.90 4.42
N LEU A 108 -34.83 -85.34 3.95
CA LEU A 108 -33.76 -84.82 4.80
C LEU A 108 -33.91 -83.31 4.95
N ILE A 109 -34.06 -82.84 6.19
CA ILE A 109 -34.12 -81.41 6.50
C ILE A 109 -32.76 -81.01 7.09
N LYS A 110 -31.97 -80.22 6.34
CA LYS A 110 -30.68 -79.68 6.80
C LYS A 110 -30.90 -78.31 7.43
N LEU A 111 -30.37 -78.13 8.63
CA LEU A 111 -30.55 -76.92 9.42
C LEU A 111 -29.20 -76.31 9.77
N GLN A 112 -29.16 -74.99 9.81
CA GLN A 112 -28.06 -74.22 10.36
C GLN A 112 -28.65 -73.24 11.39
N PRO A 113 -28.49 -73.48 12.70
CA PRO A 113 -27.68 -74.54 13.34
C PRO A 113 -28.31 -75.96 13.24
N PHE A 114 -27.45 -76.98 13.19
CA PHE A 114 -27.86 -78.39 12.94
C PHE A 114 -28.72 -79.00 14.05
N GLU A 115 -28.62 -78.49 15.27
CA GLU A 115 -29.34 -78.98 16.45
C GLU A 115 -30.73 -78.32 16.64
N SER A 116 -31.26 -77.66 15.62
CA SER A 116 -32.57 -77.00 15.70
C SER A 116 -33.72 -78.01 15.94
N GLU A 117 -34.65 -77.65 16.81
CA GLU A 117 -35.89 -78.40 17.01
C GLU A 117 -36.80 -78.21 15.82
N VAL A 118 -37.39 -79.31 15.34
CA VAL A 118 -38.20 -79.33 14.12
C VAL A 118 -39.54 -79.96 14.42
N SER A 119 -40.59 -79.17 14.27
CA SER A 119 -41.98 -79.62 14.27
C SER A 119 -42.50 -79.60 12.83
N ILE A 120 -43.12 -80.69 12.41
CA ILE A 120 -43.77 -80.81 11.10
C ILE A 120 -45.26 -80.97 11.36
N SER A 121 -46.08 -80.21 10.66
CA SER A 121 -47.53 -80.31 10.72
C SER A 121 -48.14 -80.36 9.32
N GLY A 122 -49.34 -80.93 9.19
CA GLY A 122 -49.99 -81.18 7.90
C GLY A 122 -49.93 -82.64 7.45
N GLY A 123 -50.81 -83.01 6.51
CA GLY A 123 -51.02 -84.39 6.08
C GLY A 123 -51.90 -85.23 7.02
N TYR A 124 -52.44 -86.34 6.50
CA TYR A 124 -53.32 -87.27 7.24
C TYR A 124 -52.58 -88.41 7.94
N PHE A 125 -51.26 -88.47 7.78
CA PHE A 125 -50.40 -89.59 8.22
C PHE A 125 -49.38 -89.11 9.27
N PRO A 126 -48.93 -89.99 10.19
CA PRO A 126 -47.91 -89.64 11.18
C PRO A 126 -46.59 -89.24 10.52
N HIS A 127 -45.80 -88.35 11.12
CA HIS A 127 -44.48 -87.95 10.61
C HIS A 127 -43.38 -88.75 11.29
N LEU A 128 -43.04 -89.91 10.71
CA LEU A 128 -42.10 -90.83 11.34
C LEU A 128 -40.65 -90.45 11.00
N LYS A 129 -39.83 -90.15 12.03
CA LYS A 129 -38.39 -89.88 11.87
C LYS A 129 -37.60 -91.17 12.01
N ILE A 130 -36.95 -91.62 10.94
CA ILE A 130 -36.09 -92.82 10.94
C ILE A 130 -34.71 -92.46 10.37
N GLY A 131 -33.65 -92.73 11.13
CA GLY A 131 -32.27 -92.56 10.64
C GLY A 131 -31.92 -91.13 10.20
N GLY A 132 -32.48 -90.10 10.86
CA GLY A 132 -32.23 -88.69 10.54
C GLY A 132 -33.09 -88.10 9.41
N ARG A 133 -33.99 -88.90 8.81
CA ARG A 133 -34.93 -88.46 7.76
C ARG A 133 -36.37 -88.57 8.23
N TYR A 134 -37.22 -87.66 7.77
CA TYR A 134 -38.66 -87.72 7.97
C TYR A 134 -39.30 -88.50 6.83
N LEU A 135 -40.08 -89.52 7.16
CA LEU A 135 -40.94 -90.19 6.19
C LEU A 135 -42.21 -89.34 6.06
N LEU A 136 -42.42 -88.77 4.88
CA LEU A 136 -43.56 -87.90 4.58
C LEU A 136 -44.14 -88.33 3.24
N ARG A 137 -45.47 -88.35 3.10
CA ARG A 137 -46.10 -88.62 1.80
C ARG A 137 -46.05 -87.36 0.94
N GLN A 138 -46.30 -87.52 -0.36
CA GLN A 138 -46.49 -86.39 -1.27
C GLN A 138 -47.58 -85.44 -0.75
N GLY A 139 -47.28 -84.14 -0.72
CA GLY A 139 -48.17 -83.09 -0.20
C GLY A 139 -47.40 -81.93 0.44
N ASP A 140 -48.14 -80.91 0.88
CA ASP A 140 -47.57 -79.73 1.53
C ASP A 140 -47.60 -79.89 3.05
N TYR A 141 -46.47 -79.56 3.69
CA TYR A 141 -46.29 -79.60 5.13
C TYR A 141 -45.82 -78.24 5.63
N GLN A 142 -46.25 -77.87 6.83
CA GLN A 142 -45.70 -76.72 7.53
C GLN A 142 -44.57 -77.20 8.44
N LEU A 143 -43.43 -76.56 8.27
CA LEU A 143 -42.22 -76.75 9.03
C LEU A 143 -42.08 -75.59 10.01
N GLU A 144 -42.03 -75.89 11.29
CA GLU A 144 -41.65 -74.94 12.33
C GLU A 144 -40.29 -75.37 12.89
N VAL A 145 -39.30 -74.48 12.78
CA VAL A 145 -37.95 -74.71 13.28
C VAL A 145 -37.64 -73.67 14.34
N SER A 146 -37.21 -74.12 15.51
CA SER A 146 -36.77 -73.26 16.59
C SER A 146 -35.41 -73.68 17.12
N TYR A 147 -34.55 -72.70 17.38
CA TYR A 147 -33.31 -72.90 18.11
C TYR A 147 -33.08 -71.72 19.06
N PRO A 148 -32.71 -71.95 20.33
CA PRO A 148 -32.43 -70.87 21.28
C PRO A 148 -31.43 -69.85 20.71
N GLY A 149 -31.74 -68.56 20.84
CA GLY A 149 -30.90 -67.47 20.32
C GLY A 149 -31.11 -67.12 18.83
N TYR A 150 -32.09 -67.73 18.16
CA TYR A 150 -32.40 -67.47 16.76
C TYR A 150 -33.88 -67.16 16.58
N TYR A 151 -34.23 -66.40 15.54
CA TYR A 151 -35.62 -66.20 15.16
C TYR A 151 -36.24 -67.54 14.74
N PRO A 152 -37.44 -67.90 15.25
CA PRO A 152 -38.12 -69.12 14.83
C PRO A 152 -38.48 -69.01 13.35
N LEU A 153 -38.26 -70.08 12.60
CA LEU A 153 -38.53 -70.15 11.18
C LEU A 153 -39.81 -70.98 10.95
N SER A 154 -40.79 -70.39 10.26
CA SER A 154 -41.95 -71.11 9.75
C SER A 154 -41.88 -71.14 8.23
N ALA A 155 -41.85 -72.33 7.64
CA ALA A 155 -41.71 -72.53 6.20
C ALA A 155 -42.64 -73.64 5.70
N THR A 156 -43.17 -73.50 4.49
CA THR A 156 -43.94 -74.56 3.85
C THR A 156 -43.01 -75.40 2.97
N ILE A 157 -43.01 -76.72 3.17
CA ILE A 157 -42.27 -77.67 2.33
C ILE A 157 -43.24 -78.52 1.52
N ALA A 158 -43.04 -78.56 0.20
CA ALA A 158 -43.78 -79.42 -0.71
C ALA A 158 -42.99 -80.70 -0.95
N ILE A 159 -43.59 -81.86 -0.64
CA ILE A 159 -42.98 -83.17 -0.85
C ILE A 159 -43.40 -83.71 -2.21
N ASN A 160 -42.43 -83.94 -3.09
CA ASN A 160 -42.62 -84.41 -4.46
C ASN A 160 -42.68 -85.95 -4.54
N GLU A 161 -42.73 -86.53 -5.75
CA GLU A 161 -42.77 -88.00 -5.96
C GLU A 161 -41.41 -88.69 -5.81
N ASP A 162 -40.33 -87.94 -5.57
CA ASP A 162 -39.00 -88.52 -5.48
C ASP A 162 -38.89 -89.39 -4.23
N SER A 163 -38.28 -90.57 -4.37
CA SER A 163 -38.06 -91.49 -3.25
C SER A 163 -37.23 -90.86 -2.12
N SER A 164 -36.51 -89.77 -2.41
CA SER A 164 -35.81 -88.96 -1.42
C SER A 164 -35.67 -87.49 -1.84
N GLN A 165 -35.93 -86.56 -0.90
CA GLN A 165 -35.82 -85.11 -1.10
C GLN A 165 -34.95 -84.48 0.00
N GLU A 166 -34.22 -83.42 -0.33
CA GLU A 166 -33.45 -82.62 0.64
C GLU A 166 -33.94 -81.17 0.63
N VAL A 167 -34.14 -80.60 1.81
CA VAL A 167 -34.51 -79.19 2.00
C VAL A 167 -33.59 -78.58 3.06
N ALA A 168 -33.06 -77.39 2.79
CA ALA A 168 -32.10 -76.72 3.66
C ALA A 168 -32.63 -75.36 4.15
N PHE A 169 -32.45 -75.07 5.44
CA PHE A 169 -32.85 -73.83 6.07
C PHE A 169 -31.75 -73.31 7.01
N GLY A 170 -31.51 -72.00 6.99
CA GLY A 170 -30.67 -71.30 7.95
C GLY A 170 -31.52 -70.38 8.81
N LEU A 171 -31.30 -70.38 10.12
CA LEU A 171 -31.99 -69.47 11.02
C LEU A 171 -31.17 -68.18 11.15
N GLU A 172 -31.85 -67.05 11.24
CA GLU A 172 -31.23 -65.76 11.57
C GLU A 172 -31.06 -65.63 13.08
N LYS A 173 -29.88 -65.17 13.52
CA LYS A 173 -29.60 -64.95 14.93
C LYS A 173 -30.45 -63.79 15.46
N LEU A 174 -30.90 -63.91 16.70
CA LEU A 174 -31.46 -62.77 17.42
C LEU A 174 -30.37 -61.71 17.62
N PRO A 175 -30.73 -60.41 17.73
CA PRO A 175 -29.82 -59.35 18.14
C PRO A 175 -29.04 -59.68 19.43
N GLY A 176 -27.84 -59.15 19.54
CA GLY A 176 -27.05 -59.16 20.79
C GLY A 176 -27.21 -57.83 21.54
N GLU A 177 -26.74 -57.80 22.79
CA GLU A 177 -26.66 -56.57 23.59
C GLU A 177 -25.19 -56.12 23.69
N LEU A 178 -24.88 -54.89 23.29
CA LEU A 178 -23.55 -54.31 23.43
C LEU A 178 -23.55 -53.28 24.58
N ILE A 179 -22.72 -53.48 25.59
CA ILE A 179 -22.47 -52.50 26.66
C ILE A 179 -21.17 -51.77 26.34
N ILE A 180 -21.24 -50.43 26.31
CA ILE A 180 -20.10 -49.57 26.01
C ILE A 180 -19.75 -48.78 27.26
N ASN A 181 -18.58 -49.05 27.82
CA ASN A 181 -18.04 -48.33 28.96
C ASN A 181 -16.98 -47.32 28.46
N THR A 182 -17.15 -46.03 28.73
CA THR A 182 -16.14 -45.02 28.37
C THR A 182 -15.19 -44.76 29.53
N LEU A 183 -13.92 -44.52 29.22
CA LEU A 183 -12.91 -44.04 30.16
C LEU A 183 -12.35 -42.68 29.70
N PRO A 184 -12.61 -41.57 30.40
CA PRO A 184 -13.46 -41.45 31.60
C PRO A 184 -14.95 -41.70 31.31
N MET A 185 -15.71 -42.00 32.36
CA MET A 185 -17.15 -42.22 32.27
C MET A 185 -17.84 -40.88 32.03
N VAL A 186 -18.29 -40.63 30.80
CA VAL A 186 -18.92 -39.38 30.36
C VAL A 186 -20.13 -39.66 29.49
N ASP A 187 -21.09 -38.74 29.50
CA ASP A 187 -22.25 -38.84 28.63
C ASP A 187 -21.80 -38.82 27.16
N SER A 188 -22.20 -39.87 26.45
CA SER A 188 -21.71 -40.14 25.09
C SER A 188 -22.88 -40.49 24.19
N ILE A 189 -22.87 -39.92 22.99
CA ILE A 189 -23.78 -40.28 21.90
C ILE A 189 -23.12 -41.42 21.13
N VAL A 190 -23.81 -42.54 21.05
CA VAL A 190 -23.38 -43.72 20.32
C VAL A 190 -24.15 -43.80 19.02
N SER A 191 -23.44 -44.03 17.92
CA SER A 191 -24.03 -44.35 16.63
C SER A 191 -23.48 -45.68 16.11
N VAL A 192 -24.33 -46.45 15.45
CA VAL A 192 -24.01 -47.76 14.86
C VAL A 192 -24.33 -47.67 13.39
N ASP A 193 -23.34 -47.93 12.53
CA ASP A 193 -23.43 -47.81 11.07
C ASP A 193 -23.94 -46.44 10.58
N GLY A 194 -23.67 -45.39 11.37
CA GLY A 194 -24.07 -44.01 11.08
C GLY A 194 -25.39 -43.57 11.72
N ASP A 195 -26.19 -44.49 12.25
CA ASP A 195 -27.46 -44.17 12.91
C ASP A 195 -27.27 -44.02 14.44
N VAL A 196 -27.76 -42.91 15.00
CA VAL A 196 -27.70 -42.69 16.45
C VAL A 196 -28.64 -43.65 17.17
N VAL A 197 -28.07 -44.47 18.05
CA VAL A 197 -28.80 -45.48 18.82
C VAL A 197 -29.02 -45.00 20.26
N LYS A 198 -30.14 -45.41 20.86
CA LYS A 198 -30.43 -45.16 22.28
C LYS A 198 -30.26 -46.45 23.06
N PRO A 199 -29.73 -46.40 24.29
CA PRO A 199 -29.62 -47.58 25.13
C PRO A 199 -31.01 -48.12 25.49
N ALA A 200 -31.12 -49.43 25.61
CA ALA A 200 -32.26 -50.11 26.21
C ALA A 200 -32.37 -49.77 27.71
N LEU A 201 -33.48 -50.15 28.35
CA LEU A 201 -33.78 -49.83 29.76
C LEU A 201 -32.69 -50.28 30.77
N ALA A 202 -31.82 -51.22 30.39
CA ALA A 202 -30.70 -51.72 31.21
C ALA A 202 -29.33 -51.08 30.88
N GLY A 203 -29.26 -50.15 29.92
CA GLY A 203 -28.03 -49.43 29.56
C GLY A 203 -27.27 -50.00 28.36
N GLY A 204 -27.56 -51.22 27.90
CA GLY A 204 -26.96 -51.81 26.70
C GLY A 204 -27.66 -51.39 25.40
N PHE A 205 -26.97 -51.56 24.27
CA PHE A 205 -27.48 -51.29 22.92
C PHE A 205 -27.84 -52.60 22.24
N ILE A 206 -29.09 -52.76 21.79
CA ILE A 206 -29.54 -53.95 21.06
C ILE A 206 -29.14 -53.79 19.59
N ILE A 207 -28.21 -54.62 19.13
CA ILE A 207 -27.62 -54.52 17.78
C ILE A 207 -27.77 -55.87 17.07
N ALA A 208 -28.08 -55.84 15.77
CA ALA A 208 -28.18 -57.05 14.95
C ALA A 208 -26.85 -57.85 14.98
N ALA A 209 -26.94 -59.16 14.76
CA ALA A 209 -25.73 -59.98 14.64
C ALA A 209 -25.01 -59.67 13.33
N GLY A 210 -23.70 -59.44 13.37
CA GLY A 210 -22.95 -59.01 12.19
C GLY A 210 -21.78 -58.08 12.51
N GLN A 211 -21.09 -57.61 11.48
CA GLN A 211 -20.04 -56.60 11.60
C GLN A 211 -20.70 -55.22 11.60
N HIS A 212 -20.38 -54.40 12.59
CA HIS A 212 -20.93 -53.05 12.77
C HIS A 212 -19.82 -52.06 13.07
N THR A 213 -19.94 -50.82 12.58
CA THR A 213 -19.05 -49.72 12.95
C THR A 213 -19.72 -48.89 14.03
N VAL A 214 -19.12 -48.85 15.22
CA VAL A 214 -19.63 -48.08 16.36
C VAL A 214 -18.83 -46.80 16.51
N LYS A 215 -19.52 -45.66 16.48
CA LYS A 215 -18.95 -44.33 16.71
C LYS A 215 -19.46 -43.75 18.01
N ILE A 216 -18.53 -43.44 18.90
CA ILE A 216 -18.77 -42.81 20.19
C ILE A 216 -18.34 -41.35 20.10
N THR A 217 -19.27 -40.44 20.41
CA THR A 217 -19.05 -39.00 20.41
C THR A 217 -19.44 -38.43 21.77
N SER A 218 -18.54 -37.69 22.40
CA SER A 218 -18.74 -37.13 23.74
C SER A 218 -18.30 -35.68 23.75
N ASP A 219 -18.95 -34.86 24.57
CA ASP A 219 -18.65 -33.43 24.64
C ASP A 219 -17.20 -33.21 25.09
N ARG A 220 -16.45 -32.42 24.32
CA ARG A 220 -15.04 -32.07 24.55
C ARG A 220 -14.03 -33.23 24.44
N TYR A 221 -14.39 -34.35 23.82
CA TYR A 221 -13.47 -35.46 23.50
C TYR A 221 -13.45 -35.73 21.99
N PHE A 222 -12.37 -36.35 21.50
CA PHE A 222 -12.32 -36.82 20.12
C PHE A 222 -13.28 -37.99 19.91
N ALA A 223 -13.97 -37.99 18.77
CA ALA A 223 -14.82 -39.10 18.39
C ALA A 223 -13.98 -40.37 18.19
N VAL A 224 -14.46 -41.49 18.73
CA VAL A 224 -13.83 -42.81 18.56
C VAL A 224 -14.71 -43.66 17.66
N GLU A 225 -14.13 -44.22 16.60
CA GLU A 225 -14.78 -45.15 15.69
C GLU A 225 -14.11 -46.52 15.80
N GLN A 226 -14.91 -47.57 16.00
CA GLN A 226 -14.41 -48.94 16.17
C GLN A 226 -15.33 -49.94 15.46
N ASP A 227 -14.72 -50.82 14.66
CA ASP A 227 -15.40 -51.93 14.02
C ASP A 227 -15.53 -53.11 14.99
N ILE A 228 -16.75 -53.61 15.18
CA ILE A 228 -17.09 -54.64 16.16
C ILE A 228 -17.93 -55.73 15.50
N GLN A 229 -17.57 -56.98 15.76
CA GLN A 229 -18.38 -58.14 15.40
C GLN A 229 -19.36 -58.45 16.53
N ILE A 230 -20.65 -58.32 16.27
CA ILE A 230 -21.73 -58.69 17.19
C ILE A 230 -22.07 -60.18 16.98
N GLU A 231 -21.92 -60.98 18.03
CA GLU A 231 -22.14 -62.42 17.98
C GLU A 231 -23.62 -62.79 17.84
N GLY A 232 -24.52 -61.95 18.37
CA GLY A 232 -25.97 -62.15 18.39
C GLY A 232 -26.45 -63.10 19.50
N MET A 233 -27.60 -63.72 19.28
CA MET A 233 -28.17 -64.76 20.16
C MET A 233 -28.52 -64.28 21.57
N GLU A 234 -28.89 -63.00 21.72
CA GLU A 234 -29.15 -62.36 23.01
C GLU A 234 -27.93 -62.36 23.96
N LEU A 235 -26.73 -62.60 23.44
CA LEU A 235 -25.49 -62.50 24.22
C LEU A 235 -25.14 -61.04 24.48
N THR A 236 -24.65 -60.77 25.69
CA THR A 236 -24.11 -59.48 26.09
C THR A 236 -22.61 -59.42 25.80
N GLN A 237 -22.17 -58.42 25.03
CA GLN A 237 -20.77 -58.10 24.80
C GLN A 237 -20.45 -56.77 25.47
N GLU A 238 -19.30 -56.69 26.14
CA GLU A 238 -18.85 -55.45 26.78
C GLU A 238 -17.57 -54.95 26.09
N ILE A 239 -17.52 -53.65 25.82
CA ILE A 239 -16.32 -52.98 25.34
C ILE A 239 -15.97 -51.80 26.25
N GLU A 240 -14.68 -51.51 26.33
CA GLU A 240 -14.17 -50.33 27.01
C GLU A 240 -13.51 -49.39 25.99
N VAL A 241 -13.94 -48.14 25.97
CA VAL A 241 -13.50 -47.11 25.01
C VAL A 241 -12.80 -45.99 25.75
N VAL A 242 -11.51 -45.81 25.51
CA VAL A 242 -10.74 -44.70 26.08
C VAL A 242 -10.95 -43.45 25.23
N LEU A 243 -11.45 -42.39 25.85
CA LEU A 243 -11.69 -41.11 25.21
C LEU A 243 -10.53 -40.15 25.48
N THR A 244 -9.98 -39.58 24.42
CA THR A 244 -8.92 -38.55 24.50
C THR A 244 -9.54 -37.15 24.49
N PRO A 245 -9.22 -36.27 25.45
CA PRO A 245 -9.71 -34.89 25.47
C PRO A 245 -9.37 -34.14 24.18
N ALA A 246 -10.33 -33.40 23.64
CA ALA A 246 -10.18 -32.53 22.48
C ALA A 246 -9.94 -31.06 22.88
N TRP A 247 -9.32 -30.85 24.05
CA TRP A 247 -9.02 -29.53 24.62
C TRP A 247 -7.62 -29.51 25.25
N ALA A 248 -7.12 -28.32 25.54
CA ALA A 248 -5.90 -28.12 26.32
C ALA A 248 -6.06 -26.97 27.33
N GLU A 249 -5.23 -26.98 28.38
CA GLU A 249 -5.19 -25.89 29.35
C GLU A 249 -4.40 -24.70 28.79
N ILE A 250 -5.02 -23.52 28.81
CA ILE A 250 -4.39 -22.26 28.41
C ILE A 250 -4.21 -21.39 29.63
N SER A 251 -2.97 -21.06 29.95
CA SER A 251 -2.63 -20.11 31.03
C SER A 251 -2.39 -18.73 30.46
N VAL A 252 -3.20 -17.76 30.88
CA VAL A 252 -3.16 -16.38 30.40
C VAL A 252 -2.84 -15.45 31.55
N GLN A 253 -1.83 -14.61 31.38
CA GLN A 253 -1.42 -13.59 32.35
C GLN A 253 -1.35 -12.23 31.66
N SER A 254 -1.68 -11.17 32.39
CA SER A 254 -1.55 -9.79 31.89
C SER A 254 -0.93 -8.88 32.92
N SER A 255 -0.29 -7.82 32.43
CA SER A 255 0.23 -6.72 33.21
C SER A 255 -0.49 -5.43 32.79
N PRO A 256 -1.25 -4.78 33.69
CA PRO A 256 -1.61 -5.25 35.03
C PRO A 256 -2.54 -6.47 35.02
N THR A 257 -2.59 -7.20 36.14
CA THR A 257 -3.51 -8.31 36.35
C THR A 257 -4.96 -7.83 36.50
N GLY A 258 -5.92 -8.74 36.43
CA GLY A 258 -7.34 -8.43 36.58
C GLY A 258 -8.01 -7.95 35.28
N ALA A 259 -7.58 -8.45 34.13
CA ALA A 259 -8.23 -8.23 32.84
C ALA A 259 -9.20 -9.36 32.53
N ASN A 260 -10.41 -9.05 32.06
CA ASN A 260 -11.35 -10.05 31.57
C ASN A 260 -10.78 -10.72 30.32
N ILE A 261 -10.75 -12.05 30.30
CA ILE A 261 -10.28 -12.86 29.19
C ILE A 261 -11.51 -13.40 28.46
N LEU A 262 -11.66 -13.05 27.20
CA LEU A 262 -12.73 -13.53 26.33
C LEU A 262 -12.13 -14.44 25.25
N ILE A 263 -12.72 -15.62 25.04
CA ILE A 263 -12.40 -16.53 23.94
C ILE A 263 -13.62 -16.60 23.04
N ASP A 264 -13.45 -16.28 21.76
CA ASP A 264 -14.52 -16.25 20.75
C ASP A 264 -15.74 -15.40 21.15
N GLY A 265 -15.50 -14.38 21.99
CA GLY A 265 -16.52 -13.47 22.50
C GLY A 265 -17.16 -13.89 23.83
N GLU A 266 -16.86 -15.09 24.35
CA GLU A 266 -17.38 -15.58 25.63
C GLU A 266 -16.37 -15.35 26.77
N LEU A 267 -16.85 -14.96 27.96
CA LEU A 267 -15.99 -14.67 29.10
C LEU A 267 -15.45 -15.97 29.72
N SER A 268 -14.16 -16.24 29.54
CA SER A 268 -13.47 -17.44 30.06
C SER A 268 -12.79 -17.23 31.42
N GLY A 269 -12.63 -15.98 31.87
CA GLY A 269 -12.16 -15.67 33.22
C GLY A 269 -11.48 -14.31 33.36
N ILE A 270 -10.67 -14.14 34.39
CA ILE A 270 -9.94 -12.89 34.71
C ILE A 270 -8.47 -13.20 34.94
N SER A 271 -7.55 -12.50 34.27
CA SER A 271 -6.11 -12.73 34.37
C SER A 271 -5.53 -12.49 35.78
N PRO A 272 -4.54 -13.26 36.26
CA PRO A 272 -4.07 -14.51 35.67
C PRO A 272 -5.10 -15.64 35.85
N ASN A 273 -5.41 -16.37 34.77
CA ASN A 273 -6.32 -17.52 34.83
C ASN A 273 -5.78 -18.67 33.98
N THR A 274 -6.11 -19.89 34.38
CA THR A 274 -5.90 -21.09 33.56
C THR A 274 -7.25 -21.74 33.34
N PHE A 275 -7.60 -21.98 32.08
CA PHE A 275 -8.89 -22.53 31.68
C PHE A 275 -8.70 -23.41 30.45
N GLU A 276 -9.71 -24.23 30.17
CA GLU A 276 -9.65 -25.23 29.12
C GLU A 276 -10.25 -24.69 27.82
N VAL A 277 -9.55 -24.86 26.70
CA VAL A 277 -10.00 -24.42 25.37
C VAL A 277 -9.96 -25.60 24.42
N LEU A 278 -10.98 -25.75 23.59
CA LEU A 278 -11.05 -26.80 22.57
C LEU A 278 -9.89 -26.66 21.57
N GLU A 279 -9.55 -27.73 20.87
CA GLU A 279 -8.61 -27.67 19.75
C GLU A 279 -9.18 -26.85 18.59
N GLY A 280 -8.34 -26.00 18.00
CA GLY A 280 -8.71 -25.14 16.89
C GLY A 280 -8.04 -23.77 16.92
N GLU A 281 -8.47 -22.90 16.01
CA GLU A 281 -8.13 -21.48 16.02
C GLU A 281 -9.21 -20.71 16.78
N HIS A 282 -8.77 -19.91 17.75
CA HIS A 282 -9.62 -19.11 18.61
C HIS A 282 -9.16 -17.65 18.60
N THR A 283 -10.08 -16.73 18.87
CA THR A 283 -9.73 -15.31 19.08
C THR A 283 -9.80 -14.98 20.56
N MET A 284 -8.69 -14.57 21.14
CA MET A 284 -8.61 -14.14 22.54
C MET A 284 -8.60 -12.62 22.63
N ILE A 285 -9.48 -12.06 23.46
CA ILE A 285 -9.54 -10.62 23.76
C ILE A 285 -9.36 -10.41 25.26
N LEU A 286 -8.40 -9.56 25.65
CA LEU A 286 -8.22 -9.09 27.01
C LEU A 286 -8.80 -7.69 27.16
N ASN A 287 -9.76 -7.56 28.09
CA ASN A 287 -10.46 -6.31 28.38
C ASN A 287 -10.24 -5.89 29.83
N LYS A 288 -9.67 -4.70 30.04
CA LYS A 288 -9.51 -4.10 31.38
C LYS A 288 -9.92 -2.64 31.36
N SER A 289 -10.71 -2.22 32.35
CA SER A 289 -11.11 -0.81 32.50
C SER A 289 -9.88 0.11 32.55
N GLY A 290 -9.86 1.15 31.72
CA GLY A 290 -8.74 2.09 31.60
C GLY A 290 -7.61 1.66 30.66
N TYR A 291 -7.74 0.50 30.01
CA TYR A 291 -6.78 -0.05 29.07
C TYR A 291 -7.42 -0.28 27.70
N LYS A 292 -6.59 -0.25 26.66
CA LYS A 292 -6.98 -0.61 25.30
C LYS A 292 -7.23 -2.13 25.25
N PRO A 293 -8.28 -2.59 24.53
CA PRO A 293 -8.50 -4.02 24.32
C PRO A 293 -7.28 -4.61 23.60
N PHE A 294 -6.83 -5.78 24.05
CA PHE A 294 -5.77 -6.54 23.39
C PHE A 294 -6.38 -7.77 22.73
N GLU A 295 -6.11 -7.99 21.45
CA GLU A 295 -6.64 -9.10 20.67
C GLU A 295 -5.49 -9.94 20.09
N GLN A 296 -5.60 -11.26 20.22
CA GLN A 296 -4.61 -12.22 19.73
C GLN A 296 -5.27 -13.50 19.26
N SER A 297 -4.85 -14.00 18.09
CA SER A 297 -5.22 -15.34 17.61
C SER A 297 -4.48 -16.41 18.41
N LEU A 298 -5.22 -17.41 18.88
CA LEU A 298 -4.76 -18.52 19.70
C LEU A 298 -4.99 -19.83 18.94
N ILE A 299 -3.91 -20.55 18.62
CA ILE A 299 -4.00 -21.89 18.01
C ILE A 299 -3.80 -22.91 19.12
N VAL A 300 -4.86 -23.64 19.45
CA VAL A 300 -4.87 -24.64 20.52
C VAL A 300 -4.74 -26.03 19.93
N LYS A 301 -3.84 -26.85 20.49
CA LYS A 301 -3.70 -28.27 20.17
C LYS A 301 -4.12 -29.10 21.37
N ALA A 302 -5.00 -30.08 21.18
CA ALA A 302 -5.51 -30.88 22.29
C ALA A 302 -4.39 -31.56 23.09
N SER A 303 -4.62 -31.70 24.40
CA SER A 303 -3.68 -32.32 25.36
C SER A 303 -2.29 -31.65 25.46
N GLN A 304 -2.08 -30.50 24.84
CA GLN A 304 -0.84 -29.72 24.93
C GLN A 304 -1.09 -28.40 25.67
N SER A 305 -0.91 -28.39 26.99
CA SER A 305 -1.06 -27.17 27.79
C SER A 305 -0.12 -26.06 27.30
N GLN A 306 -0.66 -24.86 27.14
CA GLN A 306 0.06 -23.69 26.65
C GLN A 306 0.03 -22.59 27.70
N SER A 307 1.21 -22.10 28.10
CA SER A 307 1.32 -20.89 28.92
C SER A 307 1.72 -19.75 28.02
N LEU A 308 0.91 -18.70 27.98
CA LEU A 308 1.25 -17.47 27.27
C LEU A 308 2.20 -16.63 28.11
N ASP A 309 3.07 -15.87 27.44
CA ASP A 309 3.86 -14.83 28.08
C ASP A 309 2.93 -13.74 28.66
N SER A 310 3.42 -13.02 29.67
CA SER A 310 2.64 -11.93 30.28
C SER A 310 2.34 -10.84 29.26
N ILE A 311 1.05 -10.61 29.00
CA ILE A 311 0.58 -9.63 28.02
C ILE A 311 0.55 -8.23 28.68
N GLU A 312 1.38 -7.31 28.18
CA GLU A 312 1.39 -5.91 28.62
C GLU A 312 0.24 -5.12 27.99
N LEU A 313 -0.72 -4.69 28.80
CA LEU A 313 -1.85 -3.89 28.33
C LEU A 313 -1.49 -2.41 28.29
N SER A 314 -1.77 -1.76 27.15
CA SER A 314 -1.59 -0.32 26.99
C SER A 314 -2.78 0.45 27.58
N ARG A 315 -2.53 1.56 28.28
CA ARG A 315 -3.61 2.43 28.80
C ARG A 315 -4.40 3.12 27.69
N LEU A 316 -5.64 3.48 27.97
CA LEU A 316 -6.44 4.38 27.11
C LEU A 316 -5.81 5.77 27.08
N ASP A 317 -5.81 6.40 25.90
CA ASP A 317 -5.21 7.73 25.71
C ASP A 317 -6.07 8.80 26.40
N SER A 318 -5.43 9.75 27.07
CA SER A 318 -6.06 10.91 27.71
C SER A 318 -6.08 12.11 26.77
N LYS A 319 -7.10 12.95 26.87
CA LYS A 319 -7.23 14.16 26.04
C LYS A 319 -6.48 15.33 26.68
N LEU A 320 -5.68 16.01 25.88
CA LEU A 320 -5.07 17.29 26.18
C LEU A 320 -5.70 18.36 25.30
N LYS A 321 -6.17 19.45 25.90
CA LYS A 321 -6.59 20.66 25.18
C LYS A 321 -5.53 21.74 25.35
N VAL A 322 -4.87 22.12 24.25
CA VAL A 322 -3.86 23.17 24.22
C VAL A 322 -4.51 24.47 23.73
N THR A 323 -4.43 25.53 24.53
CA THR A 323 -4.96 26.86 24.22
C THR A 323 -3.87 27.91 24.41
N THR A 324 -3.79 28.88 23.51
CA THR A 324 -2.83 29.98 23.61
C THR A 324 -3.51 31.33 23.45
N ASN A 325 -2.96 32.35 24.08
CA ASN A 325 -3.36 33.74 23.83
C ASN A 325 -2.14 34.54 23.34
N PRO A 326 -2.16 35.07 22.10
CA PRO A 326 -3.24 34.94 21.12
C PRO A 326 -3.40 33.50 20.59
N ASN A 327 -4.60 33.20 20.08
CA ASN A 327 -4.91 31.92 19.42
C ASN A 327 -4.11 31.76 18.11
N GLY A 328 -4.10 30.54 17.57
CA GLY A 328 -3.44 30.20 16.31
C GLY A 328 -1.92 30.13 16.44
N ALA A 329 -1.41 29.65 17.57
CA ALA A 329 -0.03 29.24 17.72
C ALA A 329 0.11 27.80 17.22
N ALA A 330 1.21 27.48 16.54
CA ALA A 330 1.56 26.11 16.20
C ALA A 330 1.84 25.32 17.49
N VAL A 331 1.25 24.15 17.59
CA VAL A 331 1.40 23.24 18.74
C VAL A 331 2.14 22.00 18.27
N ASN A 332 3.32 21.76 18.86
CA ASN A 332 4.07 20.52 18.70
C ASN A 332 4.02 19.74 20.01
N ILE A 333 3.81 18.43 19.93
CA ILE A 333 3.89 17.53 21.08
C ILE A 333 4.94 16.47 20.78
N ASN A 334 5.95 16.36 21.63
CA ASN A 334 7.10 15.47 21.42
C ASN A 334 7.75 15.70 20.05
N SER A 335 7.89 16.97 19.63
CA SER A 335 8.39 17.39 18.31
C SER A 335 7.50 17.06 17.11
N ILE A 336 6.28 16.56 17.33
CA ILE A 336 5.31 16.25 16.26
C ILE A 336 4.26 17.36 16.20
N TYR A 337 4.07 17.94 15.01
CA TYR A 337 3.06 18.97 14.79
C TYR A 337 1.63 18.43 14.92
N GLN A 338 0.82 19.08 15.77
CA GLN A 338 -0.56 18.68 16.08
C GLN A 338 -1.61 19.65 15.50
N GLY A 339 -1.21 20.82 15.03
CA GLY A 339 -2.12 21.83 14.49
C GLY A 339 -1.93 23.22 15.12
N LEU A 340 -2.95 24.06 14.98
CA LEU A 340 -2.99 25.41 15.54
C LEU A 340 -3.90 25.47 16.77
N SER A 341 -3.50 26.20 17.80
CA SER A 341 -4.32 26.40 19.01
C SER A 341 -5.61 27.21 18.73
N PRO A 342 -6.74 26.92 19.40
CA PRO A 342 -6.99 25.79 20.29
C PRO A 342 -6.99 24.43 19.56
N VAL A 343 -6.33 23.42 20.13
CA VAL A 343 -6.30 22.05 19.59
C VAL A 343 -6.51 21.01 20.69
N MET A 344 -7.15 19.89 20.35
CA MET A 344 -7.33 18.74 21.25
C MET A 344 -6.56 17.55 20.70
N VAL A 345 -5.76 16.90 21.55
CA VAL A 345 -4.86 15.79 21.19
C VAL A 345 -5.06 14.64 22.17
N GLU A 346 -5.07 13.40 21.68
CA GLU A 346 -5.11 12.20 22.52
C GLU A 346 -3.71 11.63 22.70
N LEU A 347 -3.27 11.46 23.94
CA LEU A 347 -1.91 11.05 24.30
C LEU A 347 -1.93 10.01 25.44
N PRO A 348 -0.97 9.08 25.49
CA PRO A 348 -0.91 8.12 26.59
C PRO A 348 -0.72 8.81 27.95
N PRO A 349 -1.46 8.42 29.00
CA PRO A 349 -1.36 9.04 30.32
C PRO A 349 -0.15 8.52 31.12
N LEU A 350 0.16 9.19 32.23
CA LEU A 350 1.19 8.83 33.23
C LEU A 350 2.63 8.83 32.71
N GLN A 351 2.89 9.44 31.55
CA GLN A 351 4.21 9.67 30.99
C GLN A 351 4.40 11.14 30.59
N PRO A 352 5.64 11.65 30.58
CA PRO A 352 5.93 13.03 30.19
C PRO A 352 5.73 13.27 28.70
N HIS A 353 5.11 14.39 28.38
CA HIS A 353 4.91 14.92 27.04
C HIS A 353 5.44 16.36 26.97
N VAL A 354 6.33 16.62 26.03
CA VAL A 354 6.86 17.97 25.79
C VAL A 354 5.92 18.71 24.85
N VAL A 355 5.24 19.73 25.37
CA VAL A 355 4.37 20.63 24.61
C VAL A 355 5.16 21.88 24.26
N GLU A 356 5.40 22.07 22.97
CA GLU A 356 6.00 23.29 22.44
C GLU A 356 4.93 24.08 21.69
N VAL A 357 4.80 25.36 22.04
CA VAL A 357 3.93 26.30 21.33
C VAL A 357 4.75 27.44 20.74
N SER A 358 4.51 27.74 19.47
CA SER A 358 5.23 28.78 18.75
C SER A 358 4.28 29.62 17.88
N LYS A 359 4.50 30.94 17.84
CA LYS A 359 3.73 31.85 16.99
C LYS A 359 4.64 32.97 16.48
N PRO A 360 4.65 33.27 15.16
CA PRO A 360 5.46 34.37 14.63
C PRO A 360 5.21 35.70 15.34
N GLY A 361 6.30 36.38 15.74
CA GLY A 361 6.23 37.61 16.53
C GLY A 361 6.03 37.40 18.03
N TYR A 362 6.07 36.17 18.54
CA TYR A 362 5.95 35.84 19.96
C TYR A 362 7.07 34.89 20.40
N GLN A 363 7.39 34.91 21.69
CA GLN A 363 8.36 34.00 22.30
C GLN A 363 7.77 32.59 22.37
N SER A 364 8.50 31.60 21.83
CA SER A 364 8.13 30.19 21.97
C SER A 364 8.18 29.74 23.42
N LEU A 365 7.27 28.84 23.80
CA LEU A 365 7.22 28.23 25.11
C LEU A 365 7.29 26.71 24.96
N THR A 366 8.09 26.08 25.79
CA THR A 366 8.19 24.62 25.89
C THR A 366 7.93 24.23 27.34
N GLU A 367 7.01 23.31 27.55
CA GLU A 367 6.64 22.82 28.88
C GLU A 367 6.43 21.31 28.84
N GLU A 368 6.88 20.61 29.88
CA GLU A 368 6.65 19.18 30.03
C GLU A 368 5.40 18.96 30.88
N ILE A 369 4.48 18.14 30.39
CA ILE A 369 3.24 17.81 31.07
C ILE A 369 3.09 16.29 31.19
N VAL A 370 2.45 15.84 32.27
CA VAL A 370 2.06 14.43 32.44
C VAL A 370 0.53 14.38 32.49
N LEU A 371 -0.08 13.64 31.57
CA LEU A 371 -1.53 13.52 31.53
C LEU A 371 -2.02 12.54 32.61
N PRO A 372 -3.01 12.89 33.44
CA PRO A 372 -3.69 11.92 34.30
C PRO A 372 -4.49 10.91 33.47
N THR A 373 -4.87 9.81 34.08
CA THR A 373 -5.76 8.81 33.47
C THR A 373 -7.18 9.36 33.31
N ARG A 374 -7.98 8.77 32.40
CA ARG A 374 -9.39 9.17 32.23
C ARG A 374 -10.19 8.97 33.50
N GLU A 375 -9.91 7.91 34.26
CA GLU A 375 -10.55 7.64 35.55
C GLU A 375 -10.25 8.75 36.57
N GLU A 376 -8.99 9.16 36.71
CA GLU A 376 -8.59 10.24 37.62
C GLU A 376 -9.24 11.59 37.25
N MET A 377 -9.40 11.87 35.95
CA MET A 377 -10.09 13.07 35.47
C MET A 377 -11.59 13.04 35.80
N GLN A 378 -12.25 11.89 35.66
CA GLN A 378 -13.67 11.74 36.02
C GLN A 378 -13.91 11.87 37.52
N VAL A 379 -13.03 11.30 38.35
CA VAL A 379 -13.14 11.37 39.82
C VAL A 379 -12.90 12.79 40.36
N SER A 380 -12.02 13.56 39.72
CA SER A 380 -11.74 14.95 40.11
C SER A 380 -12.83 15.94 39.70
N GLY A 381 -13.90 15.50 39.02
CA GLY A 381 -14.93 16.38 38.46
C GLY A 381 -14.40 17.29 37.34
N ALA A 382 -13.21 16.96 36.81
CA ALA A 382 -12.62 17.67 35.68
C ALA A 382 -13.39 17.34 34.39
N LYS A 383 -13.25 18.19 33.38
CA LYS A 383 -13.69 17.88 32.01
C LYS A 383 -12.96 16.61 31.53
N ASP A 384 -13.47 15.94 30.49
CA ASP A 384 -12.83 14.76 29.88
C ASP A 384 -11.44 15.02 29.23
N PHE A 385 -10.79 16.15 29.55
CA PHE A 385 -9.49 16.58 29.06
C PHE A 385 -8.73 17.40 30.11
N LEU A 386 -7.40 17.34 30.06
CA LEU A 386 -6.51 18.27 30.75
C LEU A 386 -6.36 19.55 29.90
N GLU A 387 -6.47 20.74 30.50
CA GLU A 387 -6.31 22.01 29.80
C GLU A 387 -4.92 22.61 30.04
N PHE A 388 -4.14 22.77 28.97
CA PHE A 388 -2.92 23.54 28.95
C PHE A 388 -3.23 24.91 28.32
N ALA A 389 -3.19 25.97 29.13
CA ALA A 389 -3.50 27.33 28.70
C ALA A 389 -2.32 28.26 28.97
N THR A 390 -1.86 28.97 27.93
CA THR A 390 -0.69 29.86 28.06
C THR A 390 -0.86 31.19 27.32
N ASN A 391 -0.23 32.24 27.86
CA ASN A 391 -0.18 33.57 27.25
C ASN A 391 1.21 33.79 26.63
N LEU A 392 1.27 33.89 25.30
CA LEU A 392 2.53 34.10 24.59
C LEU A 392 2.98 35.55 24.72
N LYS A 393 4.26 35.75 25.05
CA LYS A 393 4.86 37.09 25.16
C LYS A 393 5.23 37.61 23.78
N PRO A 394 4.78 38.82 23.36
CA PRO A 394 5.15 39.37 22.06
C PRO A 394 6.64 39.72 22.03
N LEU A 395 7.31 39.35 20.95
CA LEU A 395 8.65 39.81 20.61
C LEU A 395 8.54 41.01 19.69
N LYS A 396 9.17 42.11 20.07
CA LYS A 396 9.08 43.38 19.35
C LYS A 396 10.45 43.89 18.93
N GLY A 397 10.52 44.50 17.75
CA GLY A 397 11.70 45.19 17.23
C GLY A 397 11.41 46.67 17.02
N PHE A 398 12.47 47.48 17.01
CA PHE A 398 12.40 48.92 16.82
C PHE A 398 12.95 49.29 15.44
N ILE A 399 12.18 50.07 14.67
CA ILE A 399 12.61 50.53 13.35
C ILE A 399 12.62 52.06 13.36
N ARG A 400 13.80 52.65 13.19
CA ARG A 400 13.98 54.08 12.98
C ARG A 400 13.79 54.41 11.51
N VAL A 401 12.67 55.04 11.19
CA VAL A 401 12.29 55.41 9.82
C VAL A 401 12.63 56.88 9.55
N THR A 402 13.37 57.14 8.48
CA THR A 402 13.79 58.48 8.02
C THR A 402 13.52 58.63 6.51
N GLY A 403 13.57 59.84 5.97
CA GLY A 403 13.39 60.09 4.52
C GLY A 403 12.34 61.16 4.22
N THR A 404 11.36 60.88 3.36
CA THR A 404 10.32 61.85 2.96
C THR A 404 9.51 62.32 4.16
N GLU A 405 9.83 63.52 4.65
CA GLU A 405 9.27 64.09 5.88
C GLU A 405 7.74 64.23 5.82
N GLY A 406 7.07 63.87 6.91
CA GLY A 406 5.62 63.95 7.06
C GLY A 406 4.83 62.82 6.38
N ALA A 407 5.48 61.89 5.67
CA ALA A 407 4.81 60.72 5.09
C ALA A 407 4.24 59.80 6.18
N SER A 408 3.00 59.34 5.99
CA SER A 408 2.33 58.42 6.91
C SER A 408 2.80 56.99 6.68
N ILE A 409 3.13 56.29 7.76
CA ILE A 409 3.49 54.87 7.77
C ILE A 409 2.27 54.08 8.27
N LEU A 410 1.81 53.14 7.47
CA LEU A 410 0.69 52.26 7.77
C LEU A 410 1.19 50.82 7.92
N SER A 411 0.71 50.13 8.95
CA SER A 411 0.90 48.69 9.15
C SER A 411 -0.49 48.06 9.22
N ASP A 412 -0.74 47.01 8.45
CA ASP A 412 -2.05 46.35 8.36
C ASP A 412 -3.21 47.34 8.10
N GLY A 413 -2.98 48.35 7.25
CA GLY A 413 -3.96 49.38 6.88
C GLY A 413 -4.19 50.48 7.93
N LYS A 414 -3.58 50.39 9.11
CA LYS A 414 -3.69 51.40 10.17
C LYS A 414 -2.44 52.26 10.24
N GLN A 415 -2.60 53.58 10.30
CA GLN A 415 -1.48 54.49 10.48
C GLN A 415 -0.82 54.25 11.85
N VAL A 416 0.47 53.91 11.83
CA VAL A 416 1.28 53.66 13.03
C VAL A 416 2.15 54.86 13.40
N ALA A 417 2.65 55.63 12.42
CA ALA A 417 3.47 56.82 12.65
C ALA A 417 3.59 57.72 11.42
N LYS A 418 4.39 58.79 11.51
CA LYS A 418 4.81 59.65 10.38
C LYS A 418 6.33 59.82 10.39
N ILE A 419 6.96 59.91 9.21
CA ILE A 419 8.41 60.11 9.08
C ILE A 419 8.81 61.53 9.52
N PRO A 420 9.90 61.73 10.30
CA PRO A 420 10.75 60.69 10.90
C PRO A 420 10.16 60.15 12.22
N SER A 421 10.29 58.84 12.45
CA SER A 421 9.80 58.21 13.68
C SER A 421 10.52 56.90 13.95
N THR A 422 10.61 56.52 15.23
CA THR A 422 10.92 55.14 15.61
C THR A 422 9.61 54.40 15.88
N ILE A 423 9.34 53.35 15.13
CA ILE A 423 8.14 52.50 15.27
C ILE A 423 8.49 51.20 15.97
N GLU A 424 7.62 50.75 16.85
CA GLU A 424 7.71 49.47 17.54
C GLU A 424 6.77 48.49 16.85
N LEU A 425 7.30 47.38 16.33
CA LEU A 425 6.52 46.38 15.59
C LEU A 425 6.78 44.97 16.13
N LEU A 426 5.80 44.08 15.97
CA LEU A 426 6.00 42.66 16.24
C LEU A 426 7.09 42.10 15.32
N ALA A 427 7.95 41.26 15.87
CA ALA A 427 9.06 40.60 15.17
C ALA A 427 8.58 39.46 14.26
N LYS A 428 7.69 39.81 13.33
CA LYS A 428 7.19 38.98 12.24
C LYS A 428 7.44 39.71 10.92
N ALA A 429 7.56 38.96 9.83
CA ALA A 429 7.50 39.55 8.50
C ALA A 429 6.14 40.24 8.30
N GLN A 430 6.16 41.49 7.85
CA GLN A 430 4.98 42.28 7.56
C GLN A 430 5.31 43.38 6.54
N THR A 431 4.28 43.91 5.89
CA THR A 431 4.43 44.99 4.91
C THR A 431 3.99 46.31 5.53
N LEU A 432 4.83 47.33 5.35
CA LEU A 432 4.51 48.72 5.66
C LEU A 432 4.12 49.42 4.37
N SER A 433 3.03 50.18 4.40
CA SER A 433 2.64 51.08 3.32
C SER A 433 2.99 52.50 3.74
N VAL A 434 3.80 53.19 2.94
CA VAL A 434 4.21 54.57 3.19
C VAL A 434 3.62 55.48 2.14
N GLN A 435 2.84 56.46 2.58
CA GLN A 435 2.06 57.31 1.69
C GLN A 435 2.14 58.78 2.10
N LYS A 436 2.11 59.65 1.10
CA LYS A 436 2.04 61.11 1.26
C LYS A 436 1.32 61.70 0.04
N GLU A 437 0.47 62.69 0.26
CA GLU A 437 -0.20 63.40 -0.84
C GLU A 437 0.84 64.03 -1.80
N GLY A 438 0.62 63.86 -3.11
CA GLY A 438 1.56 64.27 -4.16
C GLY A 438 2.70 63.28 -4.45
N TYR A 439 2.73 62.12 -3.79
CA TYR A 439 3.74 61.08 -3.98
C TYR A 439 3.09 59.73 -4.28
N VAL A 440 3.85 58.86 -4.93
CA VAL A 440 3.47 57.46 -5.15
C VAL A 440 3.64 56.68 -3.85
N THR A 441 2.60 55.96 -3.43
CA THR A 441 2.64 55.06 -2.27
C THR A 441 3.67 53.95 -2.49
N GLN A 442 4.48 53.69 -1.47
CA GLN A 442 5.48 52.63 -1.50
C GLN A 442 5.17 51.56 -0.46
N GLU A 443 5.17 50.30 -0.89
CA GLU A 443 5.08 49.14 0.00
C GLU A 443 6.48 48.60 0.31
N ILE A 444 6.72 48.28 1.58
CA ILE A 444 8.02 47.83 2.08
C ILE A 444 7.81 46.60 2.96
N SER A 445 8.37 45.47 2.55
CA SER A 445 8.44 44.28 3.38
C SER A 445 9.55 44.42 4.42
N ILE A 446 9.22 44.18 5.69
CA ILE A 446 10.15 44.27 6.80
C ILE A 446 9.92 43.14 7.80
N GLN A 447 11.00 42.68 8.44
CA GLN A 447 10.95 41.77 9.57
C GLN A 447 11.76 42.37 10.72
N PRO A 448 11.10 42.93 11.75
CA PRO A 448 11.78 43.54 12.88
C PRO A 448 12.62 42.53 13.65
N THR A 449 13.88 42.87 13.94
CA THR A 449 14.76 42.04 14.79
C THR A 449 14.62 42.46 16.26
N PRO A 450 14.19 41.58 17.18
CA PRO A 450 14.12 41.90 18.60
C PRO A 450 15.48 42.31 19.17
N GLY A 451 15.48 43.35 20.02
CA GLY A 451 16.67 43.80 20.75
C GLY A 451 17.65 44.68 19.97
N TYR A 452 17.44 44.89 18.66
CA TYR A 452 18.27 45.76 17.83
C TYR A 452 17.42 46.81 17.11
N GLU A 453 17.89 48.05 17.07
CA GLU A 453 17.25 49.11 16.27
C GLU A 453 17.68 48.99 14.80
N GLN A 454 16.71 48.91 13.90
CA GLN A 454 16.94 48.88 12.45
C GLN A 454 16.68 50.26 11.84
N ASN A 455 17.58 50.75 10.97
CA ASN A 455 17.41 52.01 10.26
C ASN A 455 16.80 51.78 8.89
N LEU A 456 15.68 52.43 8.60
CA LEU A 456 14.99 52.36 7.31
C LEU A 456 14.87 53.78 6.71
N LYS A 457 15.50 54.01 5.56
CA LYS A 457 15.43 55.29 4.84
C LYS A 457 14.48 55.16 3.64
N ILE A 458 13.39 55.93 3.62
CA ILE A 458 12.32 55.84 2.64
C ILE A 458 12.20 57.16 1.89
N ARG A 459 12.51 57.17 0.60
CA ARG A 459 12.25 58.31 -0.29
C ARG A 459 11.09 57.95 -1.20
N LEU A 460 9.93 58.54 -0.93
CA LEU A 460 8.81 58.50 -1.86
C LEU A 460 9.13 59.36 -3.09
N LEU A 461 8.70 58.89 -4.26
CA LEU A 461 8.85 59.58 -5.55
C LEU A 461 7.55 60.32 -5.89
N THR A 462 7.65 61.44 -6.59
CA THR A 462 6.49 62.06 -7.24
C THR A 462 5.99 61.15 -8.38
N PRO A 463 4.75 61.32 -8.88
CA PRO A 463 4.28 60.55 -10.05
C PRO A 463 5.23 60.66 -11.26
N GLU A 464 5.77 61.85 -11.53
CA GLU A 464 6.72 62.10 -12.62
C GLU A 464 8.06 61.39 -12.38
N GLU A 465 8.62 61.50 -11.18
CA GLU A 465 9.86 60.80 -10.81
C GLU A 465 9.67 59.27 -10.86
N ALA A 466 8.51 58.77 -10.46
CA ALA A 466 8.18 57.35 -10.49
C ALA A 466 8.06 56.83 -11.93
N VAL A 467 7.44 57.61 -12.83
CA VAL A 467 7.40 57.29 -14.27
C VAL A 467 8.80 57.24 -14.85
N LEU A 468 9.64 58.25 -14.58
CA LEU A 468 11.02 58.29 -15.04
C LEU A 468 11.85 57.11 -14.50
N ALA A 469 11.69 56.77 -13.22
CA ALA A 469 12.36 55.63 -12.60
C ALA A 469 11.88 54.27 -13.14
N ALA A 470 10.65 54.20 -13.64
CA ALA A 470 10.08 53.01 -14.27
C ALA A 470 10.48 52.86 -15.75
N MET A 471 10.96 53.91 -16.40
CA MET A 471 11.42 53.84 -17.79
C MET A 471 12.67 52.94 -17.89
N PRO A 472 12.71 52.00 -18.86
CA PRO A 472 13.91 51.22 -19.14
C PRO A 472 15.11 52.14 -19.39
N THR A 473 16.23 51.87 -18.73
CA THR A 473 17.44 52.68 -18.95
C THR A 473 18.06 52.48 -20.33
N THR A 474 17.67 51.40 -21.02
CA THR A 474 17.98 51.14 -22.43
C THR A 474 16.81 50.40 -23.10
N ILE A 475 16.63 50.64 -24.40
CA ILE A 475 15.74 49.87 -25.28
C ILE A 475 16.53 49.39 -26.50
N LYS A 476 15.95 48.51 -27.31
CA LYS A 476 16.60 47.98 -28.51
C LYS A 476 15.67 48.14 -29.70
N THR A 477 16.18 48.70 -30.80
CA THR A 477 15.42 48.82 -32.04
C THR A 477 15.22 47.45 -32.69
N SER A 478 14.29 47.36 -33.63
CA SER A 478 14.00 46.17 -34.45
C SER A 478 15.21 45.67 -35.26
N GLN A 479 16.17 46.55 -35.53
CA GLN A 479 17.43 46.22 -36.22
C GLN A 479 18.57 45.86 -35.26
N GLY A 480 18.34 46.03 -33.96
CA GLY A 480 19.24 45.60 -32.91
C GLY A 480 20.17 46.67 -32.34
N LEU A 481 19.99 47.94 -32.73
CA LEU A 481 20.68 49.07 -32.12
C LEU A 481 20.16 49.27 -30.69
N LEU A 482 21.08 49.40 -29.73
CA LEU A 482 20.71 49.81 -28.38
C LEU A 482 20.47 51.31 -28.36
N MET A 483 19.41 51.73 -27.69
CA MET A 483 19.11 53.12 -27.42
C MET A 483 19.18 53.37 -25.92
N ARG A 484 19.81 54.47 -25.51
CA ARG A 484 20.05 54.88 -24.13
C ARG A 484 19.04 55.94 -23.71
N LEU A 485 18.39 55.76 -22.55
CA LEU A 485 17.54 56.79 -21.95
C LEU A 485 18.42 57.95 -21.47
N VAL A 486 18.03 59.17 -21.84
CA VAL A 486 18.68 60.43 -21.48
C VAL A 486 17.75 61.21 -20.58
N SER A 487 18.24 61.62 -19.42
CA SER A 487 17.46 62.39 -18.46
C SER A 487 17.31 63.85 -18.88
N PRO A 488 16.18 64.50 -18.54
CA PRO A 488 16.01 65.95 -18.64
C PRO A 488 17.11 66.71 -17.88
N GLY A 489 17.38 67.94 -18.29
CA GLY A 489 18.40 68.77 -17.65
C GLY A 489 18.48 70.19 -18.20
N THR A 490 19.14 71.07 -17.45
CA THR A 490 19.39 72.46 -17.84
C THR A 490 20.88 72.66 -18.03
N PHE A 491 21.28 73.29 -19.13
CA PHE A 491 22.68 73.50 -19.48
C PHE A 491 22.89 74.71 -20.39
N VAL A 492 24.15 75.09 -20.59
CA VAL A 492 24.54 76.16 -21.50
C VAL A 492 25.19 75.55 -22.73
N ILE A 493 24.51 75.65 -23.87
CA ILE A 493 25.01 75.22 -25.19
C ILE A 493 26.04 76.24 -25.71
N GLY A 494 26.98 75.83 -26.55
CA GLY A 494 27.95 76.72 -27.20
C GLY A 494 29.16 77.09 -26.32
N ALA A 495 30.13 77.82 -26.89
CA ALA A 495 31.41 78.07 -26.23
C ALA A 495 31.54 79.53 -25.72
N PRO A 496 32.14 79.74 -24.53
CA PRO A 496 32.50 81.05 -24.03
C PRO A 496 33.35 81.85 -25.04
N ARG A 497 33.15 83.18 -25.10
CA ARG A 497 33.90 84.06 -26.02
C ARG A 497 35.43 83.99 -25.87
N LYS A 498 35.92 83.55 -24.70
CA LYS A 498 37.36 83.45 -24.39
C LYS A 498 37.95 82.08 -24.72
N ASP A 499 37.15 81.11 -25.12
CA ASP A 499 37.63 79.76 -25.39
C ASP A 499 38.50 79.74 -26.65
N GLN A 500 39.72 79.21 -26.49
CA GLN A 500 40.65 78.99 -27.59
C GLN A 500 40.04 78.01 -28.59
N GLY A 501 40.07 78.35 -29.88
CA GLY A 501 39.55 77.51 -30.97
C GLY A 501 38.07 77.71 -31.30
N ARG A 502 37.34 78.51 -30.51
CA ARG A 502 35.92 78.84 -30.74
C ARG A 502 35.70 79.49 -32.10
N ARG A 503 34.66 79.06 -32.82
CA ARG A 503 34.14 79.73 -34.02
C ARG A 503 33.09 80.79 -33.70
N ALA A 504 32.84 81.70 -34.64
CA ALA A 504 31.93 82.84 -34.42
C ALA A 504 30.50 82.42 -34.07
N ASN A 505 30.03 81.30 -34.64
CA ASN A 505 28.68 80.75 -34.49
C ASN A 505 28.47 79.88 -33.24
N GLU A 506 29.49 79.63 -32.42
CA GLU A 506 29.36 78.87 -31.17
C GLU A 506 28.95 79.82 -30.03
N THR A 507 27.75 80.38 -30.08
CA THR A 507 27.27 81.38 -29.10
C THR A 507 26.54 80.72 -27.93
N GLU A 508 26.81 81.21 -26.71
CA GLU A 508 26.20 80.64 -25.50
C GLU A 508 24.69 80.92 -25.37
N ARG A 509 23.90 79.85 -25.16
CA ARG A 509 22.45 79.93 -24.89
C ARG A 509 22.06 79.02 -23.72
N LEU A 510 21.07 79.44 -22.93
CA LEU A 510 20.58 78.66 -21.79
C LEU A 510 19.44 77.74 -22.23
N ILE A 511 19.66 76.43 -22.18
CA ILE A 511 18.72 75.41 -22.66
C ILE A 511 18.20 74.57 -21.49
N GLN A 512 16.93 74.18 -21.54
CA GLN A 512 16.37 73.16 -20.69
C GLN A 512 15.67 72.08 -21.52
N ILE A 513 16.20 70.86 -21.45
CA ILE A 513 15.52 69.65 -21.93
C ILE A 513 14.53 69.24 -20.85
N THR A 514 13.24 69.23 -21.16
CA THR A 514 12.18 68.93 -20.18
C THR A 514 11.69 67.49 -20.27
N ARG A 515 11.91 66.83 -21.41
CA ARG A 515 11.41 65.47 -21.67
C ARG A 515 12.56 64.47 -21.78
N PRO A 516 12.47 63.30 -21.15
CA PRO A 516 13.44 62.24 -21.40
C PRO A 516 13.30 61.74 -22.83
N PHE A 517 14.41 61.31 -23.43
CA PHE A 517 14.41 60.73 -24.77
C PHE A 517 15.39 59.57 -24.85
N TYR A 518 15.20 58.70 -25.84
CA TYR A 518 16.14 57.62 -26.14
C TYR A 518 17.02 58.01 -27.32
N VAL A 519 18.32 57.74 -27.23
CA VAL A 519 19.30 58.00 -28.30
C VAL A 519 20.07 56.72 -28.65
N GLY A 520 20.35 56.51 -29.94
CA GLY A 520 21.22 55.41 -30.36
C GLY A 520 22.59 55.51 -29.69
N VAL A 521 23.09 54.40 -29.13
CA VAL A 521 24.39 54.44 -28.42
C VAL A 521 25.58 54.65 -29.35
N ARG A 522 25.39 54.51 -30.66
CA ARG A 522 26.41 54.70 -31.71
C ARG A 522 25.74 55.15 -33.00
N GLU A 523 26.55 55.60 -33.94
CA GLU A 523 26.16 55.92 -35.32
C GLU A 523 25.48 54.71 -36.01
N ILE A 524 24.62 54.97 -37.01
CA ILE A 524 24.00 53.93 -37.82
C ILE A 524 25.05 53.31 -38.74
N ILE A 525 25.20 51.98 -38.69
CA ILE A 525 26.20 51.26 -39.49
C ILE A 525 25.65 50.86 -40.85
N ASN A 526 26.55 50.67 -41.82
CA ASN A 526 26.22 50.23 -43.18
C ASN A 526 25.32 48.99 -43.21
N LYS A 527 25.53 48.02 -42.30
CA LYS A 527 24.71 46.80 -42.22
C LYS A 527 23.25 47.10 -41.92
N GLU A 528 22.96 48.11 -41.09
CA GLU A 528 21.61 48.52 -40.73
C GLU A 528 21.01 49.36 -41.85
N PHE A 529 21.75 50.37 -42.32
CA PHE A 529 21.29 51.25 -43.39
C PHE A 529 20.97 50.50 -44.69
N ARG A 530 21.73 49.45 -45.04
CA ARG A 530 21.46 48.61 -46.21
C ARG A 530 20.20 47.75 -46.12
N GLN A 531 19.64 47.54 -44.93
CA GLN A 531 18.32 46.91 -44.82
C GLN A 531 17.23 47.82 -45.40
N PHE A 532 17.48 49.14 -45.43
CA PHE A 532 16.63 50.13 -46.08
C PHE A 532 17.08 50.45 -47.51
N LYS A 533 18.38 50.70 -47.74
CA LYS A 533 18.95 51.05 -49.04
C LYS A 533 20.02 50.02 -49.46
N PRO A 534 19.64 48.85 -50.02
CA PRO A 534 20.56 47.71 -50.23
C PRO A 534 21.78 47.98 -51.10
N ARG A 535 21.72 49.00 -51.97
CA ARG A 535 22.81 49.37 -52.89
C ARG A 535 23.73 50.46 -52.33
N HIS A 536 23.54 50.89 -51.09
CA HIS A 536 24.37 51.94 -50.48
C HIS A 536 25.81 51.45 -50.24
N THR A 537 26.80 52.16 -50.80
CA THR A 537 28.21 51.77 -50.77
C THR A 537 29.05 52.54 -49.75
N SER A 538 28.57 53.65 -49.19
CA SER A 538 29.37 54.56 -48.36
C SER A 538 30.62 55.12 -49.06
N GLY A 539 30.59 55.33 -50.39
CA GLY A 539 31.76 55.88 -51.09
C GLY A 539 32.87 54.87 -51.38
N ALA A 540 32.55 53.57 -51.38
CA ALA A 540 33.49 52.46 -51.58
C ALA A 540 34.31 52.53 -52.88
N GLU A 541 33.83 53.30 -53.86
CA GLU A 541 34.52 53.63 -55.11
C GLU A 541 35.83 54.39 -54.90
N THR A 542 35.97 55.12 -53.79
CA THR A 542 37.19 55.83 -53.41
C THR A 542 38.01 55.03 -52.38
N PHE A 543 37.35 54.56 -51.31
CA PHE A 543 37.99 53.77 -50.25
C PHE A 543 37.12 52.58 -49.86
N ARG A 544 37.62 51.36 -50.14
CA ARG A 544 36.83 50.12 -50.00
C ARG A 544 36.37 49.85 -48.57
N GLU A 545 37.18 50.25 -47.60
CA GLU A 545 36.99 50.09 -46.16
C GLU A 545 35.69 50.75 -45.69
N LEU A 546 35.30 51.88 -46.30
CA LEU A 546 34.07 52.60 -45.96
C LEU A 546 32.80 51.76 -46.18
N SER A 547 32.86 50.73 -47.04
CA SER A 547 31.72 49.85 -47.32
C SER A 547 31.52 48.74 -46.28
N ASN A 548 32.42 48.60 -45.31
CA ASN A 548 32.34 47.56 -44.30
C ASN A 548 31.03 47.69 -43.48
N GLY A 549 30.36 46.56 -43.26
CA GLY A 549 29.06 46.52 -42.58
C GLY A 549 29.05 47.06 -41.15
N LEU A 550 30.21 47.10 -40.48
CA LEU A 550 30.35 47.62 -39.10
C LEU A 550 30.77 49.09 -39.03
N HIS A 551 31.15 49.69 -40.16
CA HIS A 551 31.49 51.12 -40.23
C HIS A 551 30.19 51.95 -40.34
N PRO A 552 30.20 53.22 -39.90
CA PRO A 552 29.07 54.12 -40.06
C PRO A 552 28.67 54.26 -41.53
N ALA A 553 27.38 54.41 -41.78
CA ALA A 553 26.87 54.74 -43.10
C ALA A 553 27.15 56.22 -43.39
N VAL A 554 27.91 56.50 -44.44
CA VAL A 554 28.34 57.85 -44.84
C VAL A 554 27.91 58.14 -46.27
N MET A 555 28.12 59.36 -46.78
CA MET A 555 27.60 59.79 -48.09
C MET A 555 26.05 59.75 -48.13
N LEU A 556 25.43 60.21 -47.03
CA LEU A 556 23.98 60.32 -46.86
C LEU A 556 23.58 61.80 -46.86
N THR A 557 22.49 62.13 -47.55
CA THR A 557 21.84 63.44 -47.36
C THR A 557 21.04 63.44 -46.06
N TRP A 558 20.65 64.62 -45.61
CA TRP A 558 19.78 64.74 -44.44
C TRP A 558 18.43 64.02 -44.65
N GLU A 559 17.87 64.11 -45.87
CA GLU A 559 16.62 63.41 -46.23
C GLU A 559 16.78 61.89 -46.20
N ASP A 560 17.93 61.34 -46.64
CA ASP A 560 18.22 59.90 -46.52
C ASP A 560 18.19 59.44 -45.05
N ALA A 561 18.66 60.29 -44.12
CA ALA A 561 18.63 60.00 -42.69
C ALA A 561 17.21 60.08 -42.11
N VAL A 562 16.44 61.11 -42.49
CA VAL A 562 15.02 61.25 -42.09
C VAL A 562 14.17 60.10 -42.63
N ASP A 563 14.37 59.69 -43.88
CA ASP A 563 13.71 58.53 -44.48
C ASP A 563 14.02 57.25 -43.70
N PHE A 564 15.27 57.05 -43.29
CA PHE A 564 15.66 55.91 -42.46
C PHE A 564 14.94 55.92 -41.10
N CYS A 565 14.89 57.07 -40.43
CA CYS A 565 14.15 57.24 -39.17
C CYS A 565 12.66 56.88 -39.34
N GLN A 566 12.00 57.43 -40.36
CA GLN A 566 10.58 57.13 -40.63
C GLN A 566 10.32 55.65 -40.92
N GLN A 567 11.22 55.00 -41.68
CA GLN A 567 11.12 53.57 -41.95
C GLN A 567 11.26 52.74 -40.67
N LEU A 568 12.17 53.12 -39.77
CA LEU A 568 12.31 52.45 -38.49
C LEU A 568 11.04 52.63 -37.63
N SER A 569 10.48 53.85 -37.60
CA SER A 569 9.19 54.13 -36.93
C SER A 569 8.06 53.28 -37.49
N TYR A 570 7.93 53.21 -38.81
CA TYR A 570 6.91 52.41 -39.49
C TYR A 570 7.03 50.92 -39.15
N ARG A 571 8.25 50.36 -39.18
CA ARG A 571 8.51 48.95 -38.84
C ARG A 571 8.14 48.61 -37.39
N GLU A 572 8.24 49.59 -36.50
CA GLU A 572 7.99 49.42 -35.07
C GLU A 572 6.60 49.94 -34.65
N SER A 573 5.75 50.30 -35.63
CA SER A 573 4.39 50.81 -35.40
C SER A 573 4.37 52.04 -34.48
N LEU A 574 5.37 52.91 -34.61
CA LEU A 574 5.45 54.21 -33.96
C LEU A 574 4.84 55.29 -34.85
N GLU A 575 4.44 56.41 -34.26
CA GLU A 575 4.04 57.59 -35.01
C GLU A 575 5.23 58.11 -35.82
N LEU A 576 5.00 58.68 -37.00
CA LEU A 576 6.07 59.33 -37.75
C LEU A 576 6.50 60.60 -37.02
N ALA A 577 7.80 60.90 -37.02
CA ALA A 577 8.30 62.13 -36.43
C ALA A 577 8.28 63.31 -37.41
N TYR A 578 8.25 63.02 -38.71
CA TYR A 578 8.26 64.01 -39.77
C TYR A 578 7.02 63.88 -40.66
N GLU A 579 6.58 65.00 -41.21
CA GLU A 579 5.62 65.08 -42.31
C GLU A 579 6.24 65.80 -43.49
N LYS A 580 5.72 65.57 -44.70
CA LYS A 580 6.22 66.18 -45.92
C LYS A 580 5.28 67.30 -46.37
N ILE A 581 5.76 68.55 -46.34
CA ILE A 581 5.02 69.75 -46.76
C ILE A 581 5.80 70.39 -47.91
N ASN A 582 5.15 70.59 -49.07
CA ASN A 582 5.77 71.12 -50.29
C ASN A 582 7.07 70.39 -50.67
N ASP A 583 7.04 69.06 -50.62
CA ASP A 583 8.19 68.18 -50.86
C ASP A 583 9.38 68.30 -49.88
N GLN A 584 9.24 69.02 -48.77
CA GLN A 584 10.25 69.12 -47.72
C GLN A 584 9.77 68.47 -46.41
N TYR A 585 10.67 67.79 -45.70
CA TYR A 585 10.34 67.24 -44.39
C TYR A 585 10.32 68.32 -43.31
N GLN A 586 9.31 68.25 -42.45
CA GLN A 586 9.16 69.10 -41.27
C GLN A 586 8.84 68.21 -40.06
N LEU A 587 9.42 68.53 -38.91
CA LEU A 587 9.18 67.79 -37.68
C LEU A 587 7.75 68.06 -37.18
N ILE A 588 6.98 67.00 -36.93
CA ILE A 588 5.61 67.09 -36.42
C ILE A 588 5.63 67.64 -35.00
N GLN A 589 4.71 68.57 -34.71
CA GLN A 589 4.53 69.16 -33.39
C GLN A 589 3.13 68.87 -32.82
N PRO A 590 3.01 68.43 -31.55
CA PRO A 590 4.10 68.10 -30.63
C PRO A 590 4.93 66.89 -31.11
N VAL A 591 6.22 66.87 -30.75
CA VAL A 591 7.13 65.77 -31.15
C VAL A 591 6.55 64.43 -30.71
N THR A 592 6.42 63.52 -31.68
CA THR A 592 5.81 62.20 -31.52
C THR A 592 6.76 61.20 -30.86
N ASN A 593 6.33 59.95 -30.71
CA ASN A 593 7.16 58.85 -30.20
C ASN A 593 8.01 58.15 -31.29
N GLY A 594 8.03 58.67 -32.52
CA GLY A 594 8.82 58.14 -33.62
C GLY A 594 10.32 58.42 -33.53
N TYR A 595 11.10 57.62 -34.24
CA TYR A 595 12.51 57.90 -34.49
C TYR A 595 12.67 59.20 -35.29
N ARG A 596 13.68 59.98 -34.90
CA ARG A 596 14.08 61.22 -35.54
C ARG A 596 15.57 61.50 -35.33
N LEU A 597 16.06 62.50 -36.03
CA LEU A 597 17.36 63.09 -35.72
C LEU A 597 17.29 63.83 -34.37
N LEU A 598 18.41 63.85 -33.64
CA LEU A 598 18.54 64.67 -32.45
C LEU A 598 18.48 66.15 -32.81
N THR A 599 18.00 66.99 -31.90
CA THR A 599 18.23 68.43 -32.06
C THR A 599 19.68 68.79 -31.75
N GLU A 600 20.15 69.95 -32.20
CA GLU A 600 21.49 70.46 -31.87
C GLU A 600 21.69 70.50 -30.35
N ALA A 601 20.67 70.95 -29.62
CA ALA A 601 20.68 70.98 -28.17
C ALA A 601 20.76 69.58 -27.55
N GLU A 602 19.96 68.63 -28.04
CA GLU A 602 20.04 67.24 -27.55
C GLU A 602 21.41 66.64 -27.84
N TRP A 603 21.97 66.86 -29.03
CA TRP A 603 23.29 66.36 -29.39
C TRP A 603 24.40 66.93 -28.50
N GLU A 604 24.42 68.25 -28.25
CA GLU A 604 25.42 68.85 -27.35
C GLU A 604 25.21 68.43 -25.89
N TRP A 605 23.96 68.20 -25.44
CA TRP A 605 23.68 67.67 -24.11
C TRP A 605 24.36 66.31 -23.88
N LEU A 606 24.43 65.47 -24.92
CA LEU A 606 25.14 64.20 -24.88
C LEU A 606 26.65 64.39 -24.99
N ALA A 607 27.11 65.08 -26.05
CA ALA A 607 28.53 65.23 -26.39
C ALA A 607 29.32 65.96 -25.31
N ARG A 608 28.72 66.96 -24.66
CA ARG A 608 29.42 67.84 -23.72
C ARG A 608 29.02 67.64 -22.27
N PHE A 609 27.78 67.26 -22.00
CA PHE A 609 27.27 67.18 -20.62
C PHE A 609 26.91 65.76 -20.18
N ASN A 610 27.16 64.76 -21.04
CA ASN A 610 26.94 63.35 -20.74
C ASN A 610 25.51 63.07 -20.25
N GLY A 611 24.50 63.78 -20.79
CA GLY A 611 23.12 63.65 -20.35
C GLY A 611 22.90 64.01 -18.88
N GLY A 612 23.74 64.89 -18.31
CA GLY A 612 23.69 65.33 -16.92
C GLY A 612 24.69 64.63 -16.00
N ALA A 613 25.49 63.67 -16.51
CA ALA A 613 26.49 62.97 -15.71
C ALA A 613 27.79 63.76 -15.50
N GLY A 614 27.98 64.89 -16.19
CA GLY A 614 29.13 65.76 -15.99
C GLY A 614 29.50 66.52 -17.26
N LYS A 615 30.11 67.70 -17.10
CA LYS A 615 30.55 68.54 -18.22
C LYS A 615 31.97 68.17 -18.65
N GLN A 616 32.18 68.09 -19.96
CA GLN A 616 33.51 68.02 -20.58
C GLN A 616 33.75 69.14 -21.58
N ARG A 617 35.00 69.56 -21.78
CA ARG A 617 35.35 70.59 -22.79
C ARG A 617 35.38 70.04 -24.21
N TYR A 618 35.98 68.88 -24.40
CA TYR A 618 36.07 68.13 -25.65
C TYR A 618 35.44 66.74 -25.46
N PRO A 619 35.05 66.04 -26.54
CA PRO A 619 34.54 64.66 -26.45
C PRO A 619 35.48 63.68 -25.74
N TRP A 620 36.79 63.98 -25.75
CA TRP A 620 37.85 63.19 -25.11
C TRP A 620 38.31 63.73 -23.73
N GLY A 621 37.65 64.76 -23.19
CA GLY A 621 37.95 65.33 -21.87
C GLY A 621 38.30 66.83 -21.89
N GLU A 622 39.13 67.29 -20.95
CA GLU A 622 39.27 68.72 -20.63
C GLU A 622 40.35 69.47 -21.44
N SER A 623 41.33 68.76 -22.01
CA SER A 623 42.52 69.41 -22.59
C SER A 623 43.13 68.62 -23.76
N MET A 624 43.90 69.33 -24.58
CA MET A 624 44.84 68.75 -25.55
C MET A 624 46.16 68.36 -24.86
N PRO A 625 46.96 67.41 -25.42
CA PRO A 625 46.71 66.62 -26.63
C PRO A 625 45.61 65.56 -26.41
N VAL A 626 45.05 65.03 -27.51
CA VAL A 626 44.03 63.97 -27.47
C VAL A 626 44.63 62.73 -26.80
N ALA A 627 43.92 62.16 -25.81
CA ALA A 627 44.39 60.95 -25.12
C ALA A 627 44.31 59.74 -26.06
N THR A 628 45.21 58.77 -25.93
CA THR A 628 45.18 57.54 -26.74
C THR A 628 43.82 56.85 -26.63
N GLU A 629 43.35 56.25 -27.72
CA GLU A 629 42.05 55.53 -27.78
C GLU A 629 40.80 56.38 -27.51
N SER A 630 40.88 57.71 -27.72
CA SER A 630 39.75 58.62 -27.46
C SER A 630 38.73 58.75 -28.60
N GLY A 631 39.02 58.19 -29.77
CA GLY A 631 38.15 58.30 -30.94
C GLY A 631 38.94 58.22 -32.23
N ASN A 632 38.20 58.17 -33.35
CA ASN A 632 38.77 58.23 -34.68
C ASN A 632 38.90 59.70 -35.11
N TYR A 633 40.10 60.23 -35.23
CA TYR A 633 40.33 61.63 -35.59
C TYR A 633 41.26 61.73 -36.80
N ALA A 634 41.30 62.90 -37.41
CA ALA A 634 42.29 63.20 -38.43
C ALA A 634 43.71 63.14 -37.83
N ASP A 635 44.40 62.01 -37.98
CA ASP A 635 45.69 61.73 -37.32
C ASP A 635 46.75 61.12 -38.26
N GLU A 636 47.90 60.71 -37.71
CA GLU A 636 49.05 60.20 -38.47
C GLU A 636 48.69 58.99 -39.36
N SER A 637 47.64 58.22 -39.03
CA SER A 637 47.16 57.11 -39.87
C SER A 637 46.51 57.57 -41.18
N GLY A 638 45.98 58.80 -41.21
CA GLY A 638 45.41 59.45 -42.39
C GLY A 638 46.41 60.31 -43.17
N GLU A 639 47.69 60.31 -42.82
CA GLU A 639 48.70 61.14 -43.48
C GLU A 639 48.78 60.80 -44.99
N GLY A 640 48.70 61.84 -45.83
CA GLY A 640 48.64 61.70 -47.29
C GLY A 640 47.22 61.58 -47.87
N LEU A 641 46.19 61.35 -47.05
CA LEU A 641 44.78 61.41 -47.46
C LEU A 641 44.11 62.76 -47.12
N ILE A 642 44.52 63.35 -46.00
CA ILE A 642 43.95 64.59 -45.45
C ILE A 642 45.04 65.63 -45.16
N ALA A 643 44.67 66.92 -45.25
CA ALA A 643 45.64 68.03 -45.25
C ALA A 643 46.21 68.38 -43.87
N ASN A 644 45.47 68.12 -42.79
CA ASN A 644 45.89 68.40 -41.43
C ASN A 644 45.64 67.16 -40.57
N VAL A 645 46.67 66.74 -39.85
CA VAL A 645 46.63 65.57 -38.96
C VAL A 645 47.10 65.95 -37.55
N LEU A 646 46.55 65.32 -36.53
CA LEU A 646 47.01 65.41 -35.16
C LEU A 646 48.36 64.70 -35.04
N THR A 647 49.39 65.44 -34.65
CA THR A 647 50.72 64.88 -34.37
C THR A 647 50.75 64.16 -33.01
N ASN A 648 51.45 63.04 -32.93
CA ASN A 648 51.54 62.18 -31.74
C ASN A 648 50.22 61.52 -31.33
N TYR A 649 49.31 61.31 -32.29
CA TYR A 649 48.10 60.52 -32.11
C TYR A 649 47.97 59.52 -33.25
N TRP A 650 47.60 58.28 -32.91
CA TRP A 650 47.43 57.18 -33.86
C TRP A 650 46.30 56.27 -33.38
N ASP A 651 45.18 56.31 -34.09
CA ASP A 651 43.98 55.50 -33.86
C ASP A 651 43.95 54.25 -34.76
N GLY A 652 44.77 54.23 -35.81
CA GLY A 652 44.94 53.11 -36.75
C GLY A 652 43.90 53.05 -37.87
N TYR A 653 43.10 54.10 -38.08
CA TYR A 653 42.05 54.16 -39.08
C TYR A 653 42.23 55.35 -40.03
N PRO A 654 42.77 55.15 -41.26
CA PRO A 654 42.95 56.23 -42.24
C PRO A 654 41.65 56.88 -42.75
N VAL A 655 40.51 56.23 -42.49
CA VAL A 655 39.15 56.64 -42.88
C VAL A 655 38.22 56.43 -41.67
N THR A 656 36.94 56.12 -41.85
CA THR A 656 36.08 55.71 -40.73
C THR A 656 36.59 54.44 -40.03
N SER A 657 36.28 54.32 -38.75
CA SER A 657 36.47 53.11 -37.95
C SER A 657 35.13 52.36 -37.84
N PRO A 658 35.12 51.08 -37.43
CA PRO A 658 33.89 50.45 -36.96
C PRO A 658 33.22 51.32 -35.89
N ALA A 659 31.90 51.45 -35.92
CA ALA A 659 31.18 52.19 -34.88
C ALA A 659 31.32 51.49 -33.53
N ALA A 660 31.35 52.26 -32.44
CA ALA A 660 31.63 51.83 -31.08
C ALA A 660 32.99 51.13 -30.92
N LYS A 661 34.02 51.60 -31.65
CA LYS A 661 35.38 51.05 -31.57
C LYS A 661 36.16 51.58 -30.36
N PHE A 662 35.97 52.85 -30.03
CA PHE A 662 36.68 53.54 -28.95
C PHE A 662 35.85 53.56 -27.66
N ASN A 663 36.42 54.10 -26.57
CA ASN A 663 35.72 54.14 -25.30
C ASN A 663 34.48 55.04 -25.38
N PRO A 664 33.34 54.63 -24.78
CA PRO A 664 32.15 55.45 -24.75
C PRO A 664 32.31 56.61 -23.75
N SER A 665 31.43 57.60 -23.89
CA SER A 665 31.20 58.60 -22.85
C SER A 665 30.72 57.96 -21.54
N PRO A 666 30.80 58.66 -20.38
CA PRO A 666 30.19 58.22 -19.12
C PRO A 666 28.72 57.79 -19.22
N LEU A 667 27.98 58.27 -20.22
CA LEU A 667 26.59 57.88 -20.47
C LEU A 667 26.44 56.55 -21.24
N GLY A 668 27.54 56.03 -21.79
CA GLY A 668 27.59 54.82 -22.61
C GLY A 668 27.36 55.06 -24.11
N ILE A 669 27.58 56.29 -24.58
CA ILE A 669 27.41 56.67 -25.99
C ILE A 669 28.79 56.79 -26.64
N TYR A 670 28.93 56.19 -27.81
CA TYR A 670 30.18 56.10 -28.56
C TYR A 670 30.26 57.18 -29.64
N ASP A 671 31.48 57.45 -30.10
CA ASP A 671 31.78 58.22 -31.32
C ASP A 671 31.25 59.66 -31.37
N LEU A 672 30.78 60.24 -30.24
CA LEU A 672 30.36 61.65 -30.12
C LEU A 672 31.48 62.67 -30.46
N GLY A 673 32.73 62.21 -30.55
CA GLY A 673 33.83 62.95 -31.11
C GLY A 673 34.58 62.09 -32.13
N GLY A 674 34.71 62.61 -33.35
CA GLY A 674 35.44 61.93 -34.42
C GLY A 674 34.54 61.02 -35.26
N ASN A 675 35.16 60.04 -35.90
CA ASN A 675 34.58 59.09 -36.86
C ASN A 675 33.81 59.75 -38.03
N VAL A 676 32.55 60.14 -37.84
CA VAL A 676 31.77 60.89 -38.84
C VAL A 676 31.00 62.05 -38.22
N ALA A 677 30.69 63.08 -39.02
CA ALA A 677 29.77 64.11 -38.59
C ALA A 677 28.33 63.55 -38.57
N GLU A 678 27.58 63.87 -37.52
CA GLU A 678 26.23 63.36 -37.30
C GLU A 678 25.18 64.44 -37.67
N TRP A 679 24.20 64.08 -38.51
CA TRP A 679 23.11 64.98 -38.87
C TRP A 679 22.20 65.27 -37.68
N VAL A 680 21.90 66.54 -37.44
CA VAL A 680 20.89 67.01 -36.48
C VAL A 680 19.62 67.48 -37.20
N ASN A 681 18.53 67.63 -36.46
CA ASN A 681 17.24 68.08 -36.97
C ASN A 681 17.26 69.55 -37.42
N ASP A 682 18.04 70.38 -36.74
CA ASP A 682 17.99 71.83 -36.82
C ASP A 682 18.53 72.36 -38.15
N TYR A 683 17.86 73.38 -38.71
CA TYR A 683 18.45 74.22 -39.74
C TYR A 683 19.63 75.03 -39.17
N TYR A 684 20.66 75.28 -39.99
CA TYR A 684 21.77 76.13 -39.55
C TYR A 684 21.35 77.59 -39.43
N SER A 685 21.62 78.19 -38.27
CA SER A 685 21.46 79.63 -38.02
C SER A 685 22.47 80.13 -36.99
N VAL A 686 22.74 81.43 -36.98
CA VAL A 686 23.63 82.08 -36.01
C VAL A 686 22.77 82.83 -34.99
N TYR A 687 22.84 82.37 -33.75
CA TYR A 687 22.10 82.97 -32.65
C TYR A 687 22.93 84.05 -31.93
N PRO A 688 22.30 85.08 -31.33
CA PRO A 688 22.98 85.92 -30.35
C PRO A 688 23.16 85.16 -29.03
N THR A 689 24.19 85.50 -28.26
CA THR A 689 24.34 85.03 -26.88
C THR A 689 23.14 85.46 -26.04
N ASN A 690 22.46 84.51 -25.39
CA ASN A 690 21.34 84.78 -24.50
C ASN A 690 21.30 83.80 -23.32
N LEU A 691 21.71 84.27 -22.14
CA LEU A 691 21.69 83.49 -20.90
C LEU A 691 20.56 83.90 -19.94
N ASN A 692 19.78 84.92 -20.30
CA ASN A 692 18.71 85.45 -19.44
C ASN A 692 17.36 84.78 -19.70
N GLN A 693 17.23 84.05 -20.81
CA GLN A 693 16.03 83.36 -21.21
C GLN A 693 16.35 81.90 -21.42
N VAL A 694 15.56 81.03 -20.77
CA VAL A 694 15.66 79.57 -20.96
C VAL A 694 14.88 79.20 -22.21
N GLU A 695 15.53 78.51 -23.14
CA GLU A 695 14.89 77.86 -24.29
C GLU A 695 14.50 76.42 -23.89
N LEU A 696 13.21 76.09 -23.99
CA LEU A 696 12.67 74.78 -23.61
C LEU A 696 12.62 73.87 -24.83
N ASP A 697 13.26 72.70 -24.76
CA ASP A 697 13.29 71.69 -25.82
C ASP A 697 13.42 72.28 -27.25
N PRO A 698 14.44 73.13 -27.53
CA PRO A 698 14.55 73.83 -28.81
C PRO A 698 14.70 72.84 -29.97
N LEU A 699 13.98 73.09 -31.07
CA LEU A 699 13.91 72.24 -32.27
C LEU A 699 14.66 72.85 -33.48
N GLY A 700 15.41 73.93 -33.24
CA GLY A 700 16.04 74.73 -34.30
C GLY A 700 15.16 75.87 -34.81
N PRO A 701 15.66 76.67 -35.77
CA PRO A 701 14.88 77.70 -36.43
C PRO A 701 13.95 77.07 -37.47
N GLY A 702 12.85 77.76 -37.82
CA GLY A 702 11.91 77.28 -38.84
C GLY A 702 12.43 77.35 -40.29
N GLU A 703 13.55 78.04 -40.51
CA GLU A 703 14.21 78.22 -41.80
C GLU A 703 15.72 78.39 -41.60
N GLY A 704 16.52 78.06 -42.62
CA GLY A 704 17.98 78.21 -42.61
C GLY A 704 18.64 77.45 -43.77
N THR A 705 19.91 77.13 -43.63
CA THR A 705 20.71 76.40 -44.64
C THR A 705 21.15 75.03 -44.18
#